data_AF-A0A2S5PD89-F1
#
_entry.id   AF-A0A2S5PD89-F1
#
_cell.length_a   1.000
_cell.length_b   1.000
_cell.length_c   1.000
_cell.angle_alpha   90.00
_cell.angle_beta   90.00
_cell.angle_gamma   90.00
#
_symmetry.space_group_name_H-M   'P 1'
#
loop_
_entity.id
_entity.type
_entity.pdbx_description
1 polymer ?
#
loop_
_entity_poly.entity_id
_entity_poly.type
_entity_poly.pdbx_seq_one_letter_code
_entity_poly.pdbx_strand_id
1 'polypeptide(L)'
;MDVKAIIEWLMANGTSLAVGALVFVGLGLLLTSGPAKRVYRVIEETFFTNWQLALLATTSIILSLVAGYTTFDGLRNFTGGGLLSLMATIGIQGVMLVTAWLIGESFATGMNQKSEQGTGGWDLLVTGLFAVLAMIAVTVWAGQATNGTAVATANWFDSPTARSIQNFALYGAVTALAVALVIAMTKSDIGGNYIQSVRVIVKNAVLWVMFLACMSTSVFFSFDSHFSGIFPHEERVRASELRAQNQVAGIISDIGGNITEKRLVESETLFTSDGWRAFDTGLTDLTRAAQASGAEIEAYFNALVEDRNRAIKQQQERITTSQSSQAGLQSKKISLTDELSRLEADRPALAADYAEKKGALDDRAKEVDAKRVEAMAEDKGVEGTGKVGRGPVYKQRVEELSRLQDYIKIGEERVKDSKKRLDAAETRIAQIKRELAGVDGDLAKYKGEAETAEQRIKLTQETAVGDPKSKLDPSRLVPLFETVRAEFRQEPTVERLAKVQQMCTQIYTAMATATPETKKKVTGLDCDPKQAIEAASLVFALNSGSEVFGKTCSGGERLAQYKTTDELFGFARKCLADSGLPSKETDQLRNKINFIELNRDDKAHRFVVTWNAFGDGNRLAYLALAIAITIDSLVFMSGLFGANAVRSPLSDVPSHKARSAQQLEAIIENALLPDTFSNAKIVLGAMHTISNTEGYVAEVDPGGYDPETAARLREVLSAGATIGAVKREQGRYLVRSELYEFLSIVAKRAYDKNRGRFTENIEQSVKTQELEKMIAVALLPSVGPNAELVLSHLHPISEEKGFPGFTSEVLLAEVGEDHKRTVRSVLNAGATFKLIHRYDRPDSPPPRYILHSDLYRTLARLRARSLTSSLGHSGYGNPQQVGGPQTGGGLRDGGALHGGQIPSPPQQKALPAMGFMQAPAEPNPVPNPATSGADVHRLILESMIETIGVDPVAYVSLAPEAFGAALSACESFRRARLMNAMLDDTLALREEEARGSLDRQVEHLSKKLPSESHWALQQAHKEVEDNWDVLMLLPEGPYDQVIDNLIQKLEPGAAEDELKSHERMLLKAANVVRASLKSGPRSSERDWQRVEFQLEAAIRQAGLSPAPNDRPG
;
A
#
# COMPACT_ATOMS: atom_id res chain seq x y z
N MET A 1 46.93 25.07 -22.02
CA MET A 1 47.09 24.80 -20.58
C MET A 1 47.90 25.92 -19.99
N ASP A 2 47.33 26.67 -19.05
CA ASP A 2 47.97 27.84 -18.46
C ASP A 2 48.93 27.41 -17.35
N VAL A 3 50.23 27.63 -17.56
CA VAL A 3 51.30 27.22 -16.65
C VAL A 3 51.14 27.88 -15.28
N LYS A 4 50.50 29.05 -15.24
CA LYS A 4 50.23 29.78 -14.00
C LYS A 4 49.16 29.09 -13.14
N ALA A 5 48.13 28.53 -13.77
CA ALA A 5 47.09 27.74 -13.09
C ALA A 5 47.63 26.42 -12.53
N ILE A 6 48.60 25.80 -13.21
CA ILE A 6 49.29 24.59 -12.73
C ILE A 6 50.15 24.92 -11.51
N ILE A 7 50.85 26.06 -11.52
CA ILE A 7 51.71 26.48 -10.40
C ILE A 7 50.87 26.90 -9.18
N GLU A 8 49.77 27.62 -9.38
CA GLU A 8 48.84 27.96 -8.28
C GLU A 8 48.15 26.72 -7.69
N TRP A 9 47.80 25.73 -8.52
CA TRP A 9 47.25 24.45 -8.07
C TRP A 9 48.29 23.61 -7.30
N LEU A 10 49.56 23.60 -7.73
CA LEU A 10 50.66 22.92 -7.05
C LEU A 10 51.02 23.57 -5.71
N MET A 11 50.94 24.90 -5.61
CA MET A 11 51.21 25.62 -4.36
C MET A 11 50.06 25.46 -3.35
N ALA A 12 48.81 25.39 -3.82
CA ALA A 12 47.63 25.17 -2.96
C ALA A 12 47.54 23.73 -2.41
N ASN A 13 48.03 22.73 -3.17
CA ASN A 13 48.00 21.31 -2.80
C ASN A 13 49.40 20.73 -2.48
N GLY A 14 50.42 21.58 -2.28
CA GLY A 14 51.81 21.12 -2.11
C GLY A 14 52.01 20.23 -0.88
N THR A 15 51.26 20.48 0.19
CA THR A 15 51.31 19.65 1.41
C THR A 15 50.60 18.31 1.25
N SER A 16 49.48 18.25 0.51
CA SER A 16 48.76 17.00 0.23
C SER A 16 49.49 16.13 -0.79
N LEU A 17 50.17 16.74 -1.78
CA LEU A 17 51.05 16.05 -2.72
C LEU A 17 52.34 15.54 -2.05
N ALA A 18 52.93 16.29 -1.12
CA ALA A 18 54.10 15.85 -0.36
C ALA A 18 53.78 14.68 0.60
N VAL A 19 52.61 14.72 1.26
CA VAL A 19 52.12 13.60 2.08
C VAL A 19 51.81 12.39 1.19
N GLY A 20 51.18 12.59 0.02
CA GLY A 20 50.97 11.52 -0.96
C GLY A 20 52.27 10.88 -1.42
N ALA A 21 53.29 11.68 -1.75
CA ALA A 21 54.61 11.18 -2.13
C ALA A 21 55.31 10.44 -0.99
N LEU A 22 55.24 10.93 0.25
CA LEU A 22 55.80 10.25 1.43
C LEU A 22 55.08 8.94 1.75
N VAL A 23 53.76 8.86 1.54
CA VAL A 23 53.00 7.61 1.67
C VAL A 23 53.38 6.62 0.57
N PHE A 24 53.53 7.06 -0.68
CA PHE A 24 53.98 6.19 -1.77
C PHE A 24 55.43 5.69 -1.59
N VAL A 25 56.34 6.55 -1.11
CA VAL A 25 57.71 6.17 -0.77
C VAL A 25 57.74 5.24 0.44
N GLY A 26 56.91 5.51 1.45
CA GLY A 26 56.72 4.65 2.62
C GLY A 26 56.17 3.27 2.25
N LEU A 27 55.16 3.21 1.37
CA LEU A 27 54.58 1.98 0.84
C LEU A 27 55.59 1.20 -0.02
N GLY A 28 56.39 1.90 -0.85
CA GLY A 28 57.48 1.30 -1.63
C GLY A 28 58.59 0.72 -0.76
N LEU A 29 58.96 1.39 0.33
CA LEU A 29 59.91 0.88 1.33
C LEU A 29 59.33 -0.31 2.12
N LEU A 30 58.02 -0.33 2.38
CA LEU A 30 57.33 -1.44 3.05
C LEU A 30 57.23 -2.67 2.13
N LEU A 31 56.95 -2.47 0.84
CA LEU A 31 56.90 -3.51 -0.19
C LEU A 31 58.28 -4.14 -0.52
N THR A 32 59.37 -3.47 -0.18
CA THR A 32 60.74 -4.00 -0.37
C THR A 32 61.30 -4.73 0.86
N SER A 33 60.58 -4.71 1.99
CA SER A 33 60.97 -5.36 3.24
C SER A 33 60.93 -6.89 3.19
N GLY A 34 61.74 -7.55 4.04
CA GLY A 34 61.80 -9.02 4.15
C GLY A 34 60.46 -9.76 4.27
N PRO A 35 59.46 -9.28 5.04
CA PRO A 35 58.13 -9.89 5.06
C PRO A 35 57.36 -9.69 3.75
N ALA A 36 57.50 -8.55 3.07
CA ALA A 36 56.84 -8.30 1.78
C ALA A 36 57.39 -9.19 0.66
N LYS A 37 58.71 -9.46 0.63
CA LYS A 37 59.28 -10.48 -0.29
C LYS A 37 58.81 -11.89 0.03
N ARG A 38 58.55 -12.20 1.31
CA ARG A 38 57.99 -13.49 1.73
C ARG A 38 56.53 -13.61 1.31
N VAL A 39 55.74 -12.54 1.44
CA VAL A 39 54.36 -12.45 0.95
C VAL A 39 54.31 -12.49 -0.58
N TYR A 40 55.20 -11.79 -1.27
CA TYR A 40 55.27 -11.81 -2.74
C TYR A 40 55.59 -13.20 -3.28
N ARG A 41 56.53 -13.92 -2.64
CA ARG A 41 56.87 -15.30 -3.00
C ARG A 41 55.74 -16.28 -2.70
N VAL A 42 55.00 -16.08 -1.60
CA VAL A 42 53.80 -16.87 -1.28
C VAL A 42 52.67 -16.58 -2.28
N ILE A 43 52.48 -15.31 -2.67
CA ILE A 43 51.52 -14.90 -3.69
C ILE A 43 51.90 -15.52 -5.04
N GLU A 44 53.17 -15.47 -5.42
CA GLU A 44 53.71 -16.05 -6.65
C GLU A 44 53.51 -17.58 -6.69
N GLU A 45 53.89 -18.29 -5.62
CA GLU A 45 53.70 -19.75 -5.52
C GLU A 45 52.21 -20.15 -5.52
N THR A 46 51.33 -19.32 -4.93
CA THR A 46 49.87 -19.54 -4.93
C THR A 46 49.23 -19.21 -6.28
N PHE A 47 49.74 -18.19 -7.00
CA PHE A 47 49.26 -17.81 -8.33
C PHE A 47 49.56 -18.87 -9.39
N PHE A 48 50.74 -19.51 -9.28
CA PHE A 48 51.20 -20.47 -10.29
C PHE A 48 50.79 -21.93 -10.04
N THR A 49 50.35 -22.30 -8.83
CA THR A 49 49.88 -23.66 -8.54
C THR A 49 48.37 -23.83 -8.70
N ASN A 50 47.56 -22.76 -8.57
CA ASN A 50 46.11 -22.83 -8.75
C ASN A 50 45.52 -21.48 -9.22
N TRP A 51 45.73 -21.14 -10.49
CA TRP A 51 45.46 -19.80 -11.06
C TRP A 51 43.99 -19.34 -10.93
N GLN A 52 43.03 -20.26 -10.95
CA GLN A 52 41.60 -19.96 -10.79
C GLN A 52 41.29 -19.40 -9.39
N LEU A 53 42.00 -19.89 -8.37
CA LEU A 53 41.81 -19.47 -6.98
C LEU A 53 42.38 -18.07 -6.74
N ALA A 54 43.55 -17.82 -7.31
CA ALA A 54 44.19 -16.53 -7.23
C ALA A 54 43.40 -15.46 -8.00
N LEU A 55 42.74 -15.83 -9.11
CA LEU A 55 41.86 -14.94 -9.85
C LEU A 55 40.61 -14.55 -9.03
N LEU A 56 39.92 -15.51 -8.42
CA LEU A 56 38.75 -15.20 -7.58
C LEU A 56 39.10 -14.32 -6.37
N ALA A 57 40.21 -14.62 -5.68
CA ALA A 57 40.67 -13.82 -4.55
C ALA A 57 41.17 -12.42 -4.95
N THR A 58 41.76 -12.26 -6.14
CA THR A 58 42.17 -10.92 -6.61
C THR A 58 40.98 -10.10 -7.11
N THR A 59 39.98 -10.74 -7.75
CA THR A 59 38.75 -10.05 -8.15
C THR A 59 37.95 -9.52 -6.97
N SER A 60 37.89 -10.24 -5.83
CA SER A 60 37.20 -9.76 -4.63
C SER A 60 37.87 -8.52 -4.03
N ILE A 61 39.22 -8.47 -4.03
CA ILE A 61 39.99 -7.30 -3.57
C ILE A 61 39.76 -6.10 -4.51
N ILE A 62 39.81 -6.31 -5.82
CA ILE A 62 39.60 -5.24 -6.80
C ILE A 62 38.18 -4.69 -6.71
N LEU A 63 37.16 -5.56 -6.63
CA LEU A 63 35.76 -5.14 -6.49
C LEU A 63 35.52 -4.41 -5.17
N SER A 64 36.15 -4.84 -4.06
CA SER A 64 36.07 -4.15 -2.78
C SER A 64 36.74 -2.76 -2.82
N LEU A 65 37.80 -2.57 -3.61
CA LEU A 65 38.41 -1.25 -3.84
C LEU A 65 37.51 -0.34 -4.70
N VAL A 66 36.84 -0.89 -5.71
CA VAL A 66 35.88 -0.14 -6.55
C VAL A 66 34.64 0.26 -5.73
N ALA A 67 34.07 -0.68 -4.97
CA ALA A 67 33.00 -0.41 -4.01
C ALA A 67 33.43 0.61 -2.96
N GLY A 68 34.66 0.47 -2.47
CA GLY A 68 35.28 1.41 -1.54
C GLY A 68 35.40 2.82 -2.10
N TYR A 69 35.81 2.99 -3.35
CA TYR A 69 35.90 4.31 -3.97
C TYR A 69 34.54 5.03 -4.04
N THR A 70 33.48 4.33 -4.46
CA THR A 70 32.13 4.90 -4.55
C THR A 70 31.52 5.18 -3.17
N THR A 71 31.76 4.29 -2.20
CA THR A 71 31.41 4.50 -0.78
C THR A 71 32.13 5.72 -0.22
N PHE A 72 33.44 5.86 -0.49
CA PHE A 72 34.26 6.98 -0.05
C PHE A 72 33.78 8.30 -0.60
N ASP A 73 33.44 8.35 -1.88
CA ASP A 73 32.96 9.57 -2.53
C ASP A 73 31.61 10.03 -1.95
N GLY A 74 30.67 9.10 -1.73
CA GLY A 74 29.42 9.39 -1.03
C GLY A 74 29.62 9.84 0.42
N LEU A 75 30.53 9.20 1.16
CA LEU A 75 30.81 9.52 2.57
C LEU A 75 31.58 10.85 2.72
N ARG A 76 32.42 11.20 1.73
CA ARG A 76 33.08 12.49 1.62
C ARG A 76 32.08 13.61 1.38
N ASN A 77 31.10 13.38 0.51
CA ASN A 77 29.99 14.32 0.29
C ASN A 77 29.16 14.53 1.56
N PHE A 78 29.09 13.53 2.44
CA PHE A 78 28.35 13.59 3.71
C PHE A 78 29.12 14.30 4.84
N THR A 79 30.39 13.97 5.06
CA THR A 79 31.15 14.45 6.22
C THR A 79 31.93 15.74 5.96
N GLY A 80 32.13 16.11 4.68
CA GLY A 80 33.01 17.21 4.28
C GLY A 80 34.51 16.97 4.53
N GLY A 81 34.87 15.88 5.23
CA GLY A 81 36.23 15.54 5.63
C GLY A 81 36.78 14.32 4.90
N GLY A 82 37.84 14.50 4.11
CA GLY A 82 38.44 13.42 3.31
C GLY A 82 39.09 12.30 4.14
N LEU A 83 39.73 12.60 5.26
CA LEU A 83 40.45 11.59 6.05
C LEU A 83 39.49 10.67 6.83
N LEU A 84 38.46 11.25 7.47
CA LEU A 84 37.46 10.48 8.23
C LEU A 84 36.65 9.58 7.30
N SER A 85 36.34 10.07 6.10
CA SER A 85 35.65 9.28 5.08
C SER A 85 36.46 8.08 4.62
N LEU A 86 37.77 8.25 4.44
CA LEU A 86 38.67 7.17 4.03
C LEU A 86 38.77 6.08 5.10
N MET A 87 38.96 6.45 6.38
CA MET A 87 39.06 5.47 7.47
C MET A 87 37.75 4.69 7.67
N ALA A 88 36.61 5.36 7.58
CA ALA A 88 35.30 4.71 7.66
C ALA A 88 35.09 3.73 6.50
N THR A 89 35.47 4.13 5.28
CA THR A 89 35.37 3.27 4.07
C THR A 89 36.23 2.03 4.20
N ILE A 90 37.49 2.16 4.64
CA ILE A 90 38.39 1.01 4.87
C ILE A 90 37.80 0.07 5.93
N GLY A 91 37.20 0.61 6.99
CA GLY A 91 36.51 -0.18 8.01
C GLY A 91 35.31 -0.96 7.45
N ILE A 92 34.42 -0.29 6.72
CA ILE A 92 33.22 -0.90 6.13
C ILE A 92 33.60 -2.01 5.13
N GLN A 93 34.49 -1.71 4.18
CA GLN A 93 34.91 -2.65 3.15
C GLN A 93 35.74 -3.81 3.73
N GLY A 94 36.62 -3.52 4.69
CA GLY A 94 37.42 -4.54 5.37
C GLY A 94 36.56 -5.53 6.15
N VAL A 95 35.58 -5.06 6.93
CA VAL A 95 34.65 -5.94 7.65
C VAL A 95 33.76 -6.72 6.67
N MET A 96 33.30 -6.09 5.59
CA MET A 96 32.46 -6.74 4.57
C MET A 96 33.19 -7.89 3.87
N LEU A 97 34.45 -7.70 3.47
CA LEU A 97 35.25 -8.74 2.83
C LEU A 97 35.55 -9.91 3.79
N VAL A 98 35.94 -9.60 5.03
CA VAL A 98 36.24 -10.63 6.05
C VAL A 98 35.00 -11.42 6.43
N THR A 99 33.85 -10.77 6.58
CA THR A 99 32.60 -11.46 6.89
C THR A 99 32.10 -12.32 5.73
N ALA A 100 32.20 -11.85 4.49
CA ALA A 100 31.88 -12.67 3.32
C ALA A 100 32.73 -13.94 3.25
N TRP A 101 34.02 -13.84 3.57
CA TRP A 101 34.92 -14.99 3.65
C TRP A 101 34.53 -15.97 4.77
N LEU A 102 34.30 -15.45 5.99
CA LEU A 102 33.91 -16.28 7.15
C LEU A 102 32.56 -16.98 6.93
N ILE A 103 31.62 -16.31 6.28
CA ILE A 103 30.34 -16.91 5.88
C ILE A 103 30.61 -18.08 4.92
N GLY A 104 31.48 -17.91 3.93
CA GLY A 104 31.88 -18.98 3.01
C GLY A 104 32.48 -20.20 3.72
N GLU A 105 33.41 -20.00 4.65
CA GLU A 105 33.99 -21.10 5.45
C GLU A 105 32.93 -21.83 6.29
N SER A 106 31.94 -21.10 6.79
CA SER A 106 30.87 -21.65 7.61
C SER A 106 29.88 -22.52 6.82
N PHE A 107 29.61 -22.18 5.55
CA PHE A 107 28.84 -23.03 4.64
C PHE A 107 29.58 -24.31 4.27
N ALA A 108 30.88 -24.22 4.00
CA ALA A 108 31.71 -25.37 3.68
C ALA A 108 31.75 -26.41 4.82
N THR A 109 31.81 -25.96 6.08
CA THR A 109 31.92 -26.83 7.26
C THR A 109 30.58 -27.39 7.76
N GLY A 110 29.47 -26.76 7.41
CA GLY A 110 28.14 -27.15 7.87
C GLY A 110 27.43 -28.23 7.06
N MET A 111 27.77 -28.38 5.77
CA MET A 111 27.09 -29.32 4.86
C MET A 111 27.39 -30.82 5.13
N ASN A 112 28.45 -31.15 5.87
CA ASN A 112 28.88 -32.55 6.09
C ASN A 112 28.56 -33.14 7.47
N GLN A 113 27.67 -32.51 8.23
CA GLN A 113 27.25 -33.00 9.55
C GLN A 113 26.01 -33.90 9.46
N LYS A 114 26.12 -35.15 9.94
CA LYS A 114 24.96 -36.04 10.17
C LYS A 114 24.28 -35.70 11.50
N SER A 115 22.95 -35.56 11.50
CA SER A 115 22.17 -35.25 12.70
C SER A 115 21.97 -36.45 13.63
N GLU A 116 22.16 -36.26 14.93
CA GLU A 116 21.57 -37.13 15.96
C GLU A 116 20.07 -36.83 16.09
N GLN A 117 19.23 -37.87 16.08
CA GLN A 117 17.85 -37.78 16.54
C GLN A 117 17.84 -37.57 18.07
N GLY A 118 17.82 -36.31 18.50
CA GLY A 118 17.72 -35.93 19.91
C GLY A 118 16.27 -35.76 20.35
N THR A 119 15.75 -36.70 21.14
CA THR A 119 14.49 -36.60 21.89
C THR A 119 14.68 -35.72 23.13
N GLY A 120 13.93 -34.61 23.29
CA GLY A 120 14.02 -33.77 24.50
C GLY A 120 12.85 -32.79 24.67
N GLY A 121 12.01 -33.04 25.68
CA GLY A 121 10.74 -32.37 25.96
C GLY A 121 10.77 -30.97 26.58
N TRP A 122 11.79 -30.15 26.32
CA TRP A 122 11.83 -28.73 26.75
C TRP A 122 11.24 -27.74 25.73
N ASP A 123 10.86 -28.24 24.54
CA ASP A 123 10.51 -27.40 23.39
C ASP A 123 9.05 -26.92 23.35
N LEU A 124 8.15 -27.53 24.14
CA LEU A 124 6.71 -27.21 24.12
C LEU A 124 6.36 -25.89 24.83
N LEU A 125 7.13 -25.49 25.85
CA LEU A 125 6.90 -24.23 26.57
C LEU A 125 7.38 -23.02 25.76
N VAL A 126 8.47 -23.16 25.02
CA VAL A 126 9.01 -22.09 24.18
C VAL A 126 8.15 -21.92 22.93
N THR A 127 7.75 -23.01 22.26
CA THR A 127 6.88 -22.95 21.09
C THR A 127 5.47 -22.44 21.41
N GLY A 128 4.91 -22.78 22.59
CA GLY A 128 3.60 -22.29 23.03
C GLY A 128 3.55 -20.78 23.28
N LEU A 129 4.60 -20.21 23.89
CA LEU A 129 4.67 -18.77 24.18
C LEU A 129 4.77 -17.94 22.88
N PHE A 130 5.53 -18.43 21.90
CA PHE A 130 5.68 -17.79 20.59
C PHE A 130 4.43 -17.89 19.71
N ALA A 131 3.67 -18.99 19.80
CA ALA A 131 2.39 -19.14 19.09
C ALA A 131 1.33 -18.14 19.59
N VAL A 132 1.28 -17.88 20.90
CA VAL A 132 0.37 -16.88 21.50
C VAL A 132 0.74 -15.46 21.04
N LEU A 133 2.03 -15.13 20.98
CA LEU A 133 2.50 -13.84 20.48
C LEU A 133 2.24 -13.65 18.98
N ALA A 134 2.34 -14.71 18.18
CA ALA A 134 2.00 -14.69 16.75
C ALA A 134 0.50 -14.48 16.52
N MET A 135 -0.36 -15.07 17.37
CA MET A 135 -1.82 -14.91 17.27
C MET A 135 -2.27 -13.49 17.65
N ILE A 136 -1.61 -12.86 18.63
CA ILE A 136 -1.77 -11.44 18.97
C ILE A 136 -1.32 -10.54 17.81
N ALA A 137 -0.25 -10.90 17.10
CA ALA A 137 0.23 -10.14 15.95
C ALA A 137 -0.70 -10.22 14.73
N VAL A 138 -1.24 -11.41 14.44
CA VAL A 138 -2.17 -11.64 13.31
C VAL A 138 -3.50 -10.91 13.54
N THR A 139 -4.01 -10.89 14.77
CA THR A 139 -5.25 -10.18 15.12
C THR A 139 -5.10 -8.65 15.01
N VAL A 140 -3.92 -8.11 15.33
CA VAL A 140 -3.61 -6.68 15.14
C VAL A 140 -3.46 -6.31 13.66
N TRP A 141 -2.88 -7.20 12.85
CA TRP A 141 -2.72 -6.99 11.40
C TRP A 141 -4.06 -7.06 10.65
N ALA A 142 -4.90 -8.06 10.95
CA ALA A 142 -6.21 -8.23 10.32
C ALA A 142 -7.17 -7.07 10.62
N GLY A 143 -7.07 -6.45 11.80
CA GLY A 143 -7.89 -5.30 12.20
C GLY A 143 -7.61 -4.00 11.43
N GLN A 144 -6.49 -3.90 10.71
CA GLN A 144 -6.14 -2.69 9.93
C GLN A 144 -6.36 -2.85 8.42
N ALA A 145 -6.40 -4.07 7.89
CA ALA A 145 -6.58 -4.31 6.45
C ALA A 145 -8.01 -4.03 5.94
N THR A 146 -9.00 -3.93 6.83
CA THR A 146 -10.42 -3.75 6.44
C THR A 146 -10.95 -2.31 6.58
N ASN A 147 -10.16 -1.35 7.08
CA ASN A 147 -10.66 0.02 7.33
C ASN A 147 -9.99 1.05 6.41
N GLY A 148 -10.29 0.94 5.11
CA GLY A 148 -9.94 1.93 4.08
C GLY A 148 -11.06 2.92 3.74
N THR A 149 -12.22 2.90 4.42
CA THR A 149 -13.28 3.90 4.24
C THR A 149 -14.04 4.18 5.54
N ALA A 150 -13.93 5.44 5.99
CA ALA A 150 -14.85 6.22 6.80
C ALA A 150 -14.87 6.11 8.36
N VAL A 151 -14.97 7.33 8.91
CA VAL A 151 -15.45 7.81 10.22
C VAL A 151 -14.46 7.82 11.39
N ALA A 152 -14.09 9.05 11.76
CA ALA A 152 -13.48 9.40 13.03
C ALA A 152 -14.43 9.06 14.20
N THR A 153 -14.04 8.09 15.02
CA THR A 153 -14.55 7.96 16.39
C THR A 153 -13.39 8.15 17.35
N ALA A 154 -13.49 9.21 18.16
CA ALA A 154 -12.55 9.57 19.20
C ALA A 154 -12.25 8.37 20.12
N ASN A 155 -10.98 7.97 20.20
CA ASN A 155 -10.52 7.01 21.21
C ASN A 155 -9.17 7.48 21.80
N TRP A 156 -9.11 7.33 23.12
CA TRP A 156 -8.23 7.91 24.14
C TRP A 156 -6.70 7.66 24.02
N PHE A 157 -6.21 7.07 22.92
CA PHE A 157 -4.80 6.71 22.72
C PHE A 157 -4.11 7.45 21.56
N ASP A 158 -4.45 8.73 21.35
CA ASP A 158 -3.89 9.55 20.26
C ASP A 158 -2.64 10.32 20.69
N SER A 159 -1.61 9.61 21.18
CA SER A 159 -0.29 10.18 21.42
C SER A 159 0.71 9.72 20.36
N PRO A 160 1.66 10.59 19.91
CA PRO A 160 2.69 10.22 18.93
C PRO A 160 3.60 9.07 19.38
N THR A 161 3.61 8.75 20.68
CA THR A 161 4.26 7.57 21.26
C THR A 161 3.52 6.26 20.96
N ALA A 162 2.18 6.26 20.85
CA ALA A 162 1.39 5.07 20.55
C ALA A 162 1.58 4.57 19.11
N ARG A 163 1.72 5.47 18.14
CA ARG A 163 2.07 5.13 16.74
C ARG A 163 3.50 4.59 16.60
N SER A 164 4.43 5.08 17.41
CA SER A 164 5.82 4.57 17.44
C SER A 164 5.90 3.15 18.03
N ILE A 165 5.15 2.89 19.11
CA ILE A 165 5.11 1.57 19.76
C ILE A 165 4.38 0.53 18.87
N GLN A 166 3.32 0.91 18.16
CA GLN A 166 2.64 0.01 17.23
C GLN A 166 3.54 -0.42 16.05
N ASN A 167 4.33 0.51 15.50
CA ASN A 167 5.27 0.17 14.42
C ASN A 167 6.44 -0.69 14.95
N PHE A 168 6.96 -0.42 16.15
CA PHE A 168 8.01 -1.25 16.76
C PHE A 168 7.53 -2.65 17.14
N ALA A 169 6.31 -2.79 17.65
CA ALA A 169 5.69 -4.08 17.95
C ALA A 169 5.42 -4.89 16.67
N LEU A 170 5.08 -4.23 15.56
CA LEU A 170 4.92 -4.86 14.25
C LEU A 170 6.27 -5.42 13.73
N TYR A 171 7.35 -4.65 13.78
CA TYR A 171 8.68 -5.14 13.40
C TYR A 171 9.18 -6.24 14.33
N GLY A 172 8.91 -6.13 15.64
CA GLY A 172 9.19 -7.17 16.63
C GLY A 172 8.39 -8.46 16.40
N ALA A 173 7.13 -8.34 15.99
CA ALA A 173 6.28 -9.47 15.67
C ALA A 173 6.65 -10.13 14.34
N VAL A 174 6.98 -9.36 13.30
CA VAL A 174 7.45 -9.89 12.01
C VAL A 174 8.81 -10.59 12.17
N THR A 175 9.72 -10.04 12.98
CA THR A 175 10.99 -10.71 13.30
C THR A 175 10.78 -11.94 14.17
N ALA A 176 9.86 -11.91 15.15
CA ALA A 176 9.51 -13.10 15.94
C ALA A 176 8.83 -14.19 15.10
N LEU A 177 8.00 -13.81 14.12
CA LEU A 177 7.31 -14.73 13.22
C LEU A 177 8.28 -15.30 12.17
N ALA A 178 9.22 -14.50 11.66
CA ALA A 178 10.32 -14.99 10.83
C ALA A 178 11.24 -15.96 11.59
N VAL A 179 11.57 -15.65 12.85
CA VAL A 179 12.38 -16.53 13.71
C VAL A 179 11.61 -17.80 14.10
N ALA A 180 10.31 -17.70 14.39
CA ALA A 180 9.46 -18.86 14.69
C ALA A 180 9.23 -19.75 13.45
N LEU A 181 9.08 -19.16 12.26
CA LEU A 181 9.00 -19.88 10.99
C LEU A 181 10.31 -20.61 10.69
N VAL A 182 11.45 -19.95 10.91
CA VAL A 182 12.79 -20.54 10.77
C VAL A 182 12.98 -21.70 11.76
N ILE A 183 12.53 -21.57 13.01
CA ILE A 183 12.60 -22.65 14.01
C ILE A 183 11.63 -23.80 13.67
N ALA A 184 10.42 -23.51 13.20
CA ALA A 184 9.47 -24.52 12.76
C ALA A 184 9.99 -25.31 11.54
N MET A 185 10.63 -24.62 10.60
CA MET A 185 11.29 -25.25 9.44
C MET A 185 12.57 -26.01 9.79
N THR A 186 13.15 -25.82 10.98
CA THR A 186 14.28 -26.65 11.44
C THR A 186 13.89 -28.07 11.87
N LYS A 187 12.59 -28.38 11.94
CA LYS A 187 12.06 -29.66 12.46
C LYS A 187 11.24 -30.50 11.48
N SER A 188 10.87 -30.00 10.31
CA SER A 188 10.23 -30.81 9.27
C SER A 188 11.30 -31.49 8.41
N ASP A 189 11.30 -32.81 8.28
CA ASP A 189 12.25 -33.61 7.48
C ASP A 189 12.17 -33.37 5.94
N ILE A 190 11.51 -32.30 5.50
CA ILE A 190 11.38 -31.90 4.10
C ILE A 190 12.61 -31.08 3.70
N GLY A 191 13.66 -31.79 3.27
CA GLY A 191 14.82 -31.21 2.59
C GLY A 191 16.10 -31.22 3.42
N GLY A 192 16.67 -32.39 3.68
CA GLY A 192 17.94 -32.53 4.43
C GLY A 192 19.09 -31.63 3.95
N ASN A 193 19.14 -31.28 2.65
CA ASN A 193 20.16 -30.39 2.10
C ASN A 193 19.83 -28.89 2.23
N TYR A 194 18.55 -28.51 2.26
CA TYR A 194 18.09 -27.12 2.44
C TYR A 194 17.99 -26.74 3.93
N ILE A 195 17.67 -27.69 4.80
CA ILE A 195 17.62 -27.49 6.26
C ILE A 195 19.03 -27.31 6.82
N GLN A 196 20.03 -28.00 6.26
CA GLN A 196 21.43 -27.80 6.62
C GLN A 196 21.92 -26.39 6.27
N SER A 197 21.62 -25.86 5.08
CA SER A 197 22.02 -24.51 4.69
C SER A 197 21.33 -23.44 5.53
N VAL A 198 20.04 -23.59 5.85
CA VAL A 198 19.30 -22.68 6.76
C VAL A 198 19.85 -22.74 8.19
N ARG A 199 20.17 -23.93 8.71
CA ARG A 199 20.76 -24.09 10.05
C ARG A 199 22.14 -23.43 10.15
N VAL A 200 22.95 -23.50 9.10
CA VAL A 200 24.25 -22.81 9.02
C VAL A 200 24.06 -21.30 9.01
N ILE A 201 23.07 -20.80 8.25
CA ILE A 201 22.73 -19.36 8.24
C ILE A 201 22.34 -18.88 9.64
N VAL A 202 21.50 -19.63 10.37
CA VAL A 202 21.06 -19.29 11.73
C VAL A 202 22.21 -19.34 12.74
N LYS A 203 23.05 -20.39 12.69
CA LYS A 203 24.19 -20.53 13.61
C LYS A 203 25.21 -19.40 13.45
N ASN A 204 25.30 -18.83 12.25
CA ASN A 204 26.17 -17.72 11.91
C ASN A 204 25.40 -16.41 11.69
N ALA A 205 24.20 -16.27 12.25
CA ALA A 205 23.34 -15.10 12.04
C ALA A 205 24.03 -13.78 12.40
N VAL A 206 24.94 -13.78 13.40
CA VAL A 206 25.73 -12.61 13.76
C VAL A 206 26.64 -12.15 12.61
N LEU A 207 27.27 -13.07 11.88
CA LEU A 207 28.09 -12.75 10.71
C LEU A 207 27.24 -12.19 9.57
N TRP A 208 26.04 -12.75 9.37
CA TRP A 208 25.08 -12.27 8.38
C TRP A 208 24.55 -10.87 8.70
N VAL A 209 24.20 -10.59 9.96
CA VAL A 209 23.78 -9.26 10.40
C VAL A 209 24.90 -8.25 10.23
N MET A 210 26.14 -8.62 10.60
CA MET A 210 27.30 -7.75 10.42
C MET A 210 27.58 -7.48 8.94
N PHE A 211 27.50 -8.50 8.09
CA PHE A 211 27.63 -8.36 6.65
C PHE A 211 26.54 -7.46 6.05
N LEU A 212 25.26 -7.70 6.35
CA LEU A 212 24.14 -6.91 5.85
C LEU A 212 24.18 -5.46 6.36
N ALA A 213 24.62 -5.22 7.59
CA ALA A 213 24.80 -3.87 8.11
C ALA A 213 25.91 -3.11 7.36
N CYS A 214 27.06 -3.75 7.11
CA CYS A 214 28.15 -3.17 6.33
C CYS A 214 27.75 -2.95 4.86
N MET A 215 27.09 -3.94 4.24
CA MET A 215 26.57 -3.86 2.88
C MET A 215 25.54 -2.74 2.75
N SER A 216 24.56 -2.65 3.65
CA SER A 216 23.55 -1.58 3.62
C SER A 216 24.19 -0.21 3.76
N THR A 217 25.23 -0.08 4.59
CA THR A 217 25.96 1.18 4.76
C THR A 217 26.77 1.53 3.50
N SER A 218 27.43 0.54 2.90
CA SER A 218 28.18 0.68 1.64
C SER A 218 27.28 1.09 0.47
N VAL A 219 26.20 0.35 0.22
CA VAL A 219 25.18 0.65 -0.81
C VAL A 219 24.60 2.05 -0.63
N PHE A 220 24.29 2.43 0.61
CA PHE A 220 23.71 3.74 0.91
C PHE A 220 24.59 4.90 0.46
N PHE A 221 25.88 4.87 0.79
CA PHE A 221 26.80 5.94 0.39
C PHE A 221 27.23 5.84 -1.07
N SER A 222 27.41 4.62 -1.60
CA SER A 222 27.70 4.39 -3.02
C SER A 222 26.57 4.91 -3.93
N PHE A 223 25.32 4.75 -3.50
CA PHE A 223 24.15 5.28 -4.21
C PHE A 223 24.20 6.81 -4.38
N ASP A 224 24.56 7.58 -3.36
CA ASP A 224 24.65 9.05 -3.46
C ASP A 224 25.70 9.50 -4.50
N SER A 225 26.85 8.82 -4.53
CA SER A 225 27.90 9.05 -5.52
C SER A 225 27.42 8.75 -6.94
N HIS A 226 26.78 7.59 -7.17
CA HIS A 226 26.23 7.22 -8.47
C HIS A 226 25.09 8.13 -8.91
N PHE A 227 24.17 8.49 -8.01
CA PHE A 227 23.07 9.39 -8.30
C PHE A 227 23.56 10.79 -8.69
N SER A 228 24.59 11.30 -8.00
CA SER A 228 25.20 12.59 -8.31
C SER A 228 25.94 12.60 -9.64
N GLY A 229 26.55 11.48 -10.04
CA GLY A 229 27.20 11.33 -11.34
C GLY A 229 26.22 11.23 -12.51
N ILE A 230 25.02 10.71 -12.29
CA ILE A 230 24.00 10.50 -13.34
C ILE A 230 23.11 11.73 -13.54
N PHE A 231 22.94 12.60 -12.53
CA PHE A 231 21.98 13.71 -12.58
C PHE A 231 22.66 15.10 -12.42
N PRO A 232 22.97 15.84 -13.50
CA PRO A 232 23.61 17.17 -13.41
C PRO A 232 22.67 18.23 -12.80
N HIS A 233 23.24 19.27 -12.18
CA HIS A 233 22.49 20.26 -11.40
C HIS A 233 21.45 21.05 -12.22
N GLU A 234 21.70 21.24 -13.52
CA GLU A 234 20.87 22.06 -14.42
C GLU A 234 19.52 21.38 -14.76
N GLU A 235 19.51 20.05 -14.90
CA GLU A 235 18.28 19.29 -15.14
C GLU A 235 17.39 19.23 -13.89
N ARG A 236 17.98 19.33 -12.68
CA ARG A 236 17.24 19.36 -11.40
C ARG A 236 16.38 20.59 -11.29
N VAL A 237 16.92 21.75 -11.68
CA VAL A 237 16.20 23.03 -11.63
C VAL A 237 14.99 22.99 -12.58
N ARG A 238 15.19 22.52 -13.81
CA ARG A 238 14.11 22.44 -14.81
C ARG A 238 13.02 21.42 -14.46
N ALA A 239 13.40 20.26 -13.92
CA ALA A 239 12.45 19.28 -13.43
C ALA A 239 11.70 19.78 -12.17
N SER A 240 12.39 20.53 -11.30
CA SER A 240 11.79 21.14 -10.12
C SER A 240 10.76 22.21 -10.48
N GLU A 241 10.99 22.99 -11.54
CA GLU A 241 10.03 24.00 -12.04
C GLU A 241 8.75 23.35 -12.56
N LEU A 242 8.87 22.31 -13.39
CA LEU A 242 7.73 21.53 -13.90
C LEU A 242 6.93 20.86 -12.77
N ARG A 243 7.63 20.32 -11.76
CA ARG A 243 6.99 19.74 -10.58
C ARG A 243 6.27 20.80 -9.75
N ALA A 244 6.90 21.95 -9.52
CA ALA A 244 6.31 23.04 -8.77
C ALA A 244 5.05 23.59 -9.46
N GLN A 245 5.03 23.69 -10.79
CA GLN A 245 3.83 24.06 -11.54
C GLN A 245 2.68 23.07 -11.30
N ASN A 246 2.94 21.76 -11.37
CA ASN A 246 1.92 20.73 -11.11
C ASN A 246 1.46 20.71 -9.65
N GLN A 247 2.38 20.88 -8.70
CA GLN A 247 2.06 20.94 -7.27
C GLN A 247 1.23 22.18 -6.93
N VAL A 248 1.60 23.34 -7.46
CA VAL A 248 0.84 24.58 -7.26
C VAL A 248 -0.52 24.50 -7.95
N ALA A 249 -0.62 23.90 -9.14
CA ALA A 249 -1.90 23.62 -9.78
C ALA A 249 -2.80 22.75 -8.90
N GLY A 250 -2.24 21.69 -8.29
CA GLY A 250 -2.94 20.85 -7.32
C GLY A 250 -3.41 21.62 -6.09
N ILE A 251 -2.55 22.46 -5.50
CA ILE A 251 -2.90 23.31 -4.34
C ILE A 251 -4.01 24.30 -4.70
N ILE A 252 -3.97 24.92 -5.88
CA ILE A 252 -5.02 25.83 -6.35
C ILE A 252 -6.33 25.06 -6.55
N SER A 253 -6.27 23.86 -7.11
CA SER A 253 -7.46 22.99 -7.22
C SER A 253 -8.02 22.62 -5.84
N ASP A 254 -7.17 22.28 -4.88
CA ASP A 254 -7.56 21.98 -3.49
C ASP A 254 -8.21 23.20 -2.82
N ILE A 255 -7.65 24.40 -3.01
CA ILE A 255 -8.24 25.66 -2.53
C ILE A 255 -9.63 25.84 -3.14
N GLY A 256 -9.77 25.67 -4.45
CA GLY A 256 -11.07 25.76 -5.14
C GLY A 256 -12.09 24.76 -4.61
N GLY A 257 -11.67 23.50 -4.42
CA GLY A 257 -12.50 22.44 -3.82
C GLY A 257 -12.97 22.81 -2.41
N ASN A 258 -12.04 23.22 -1.54
CA ASN A 258 -12.35 23.61 -0.16
C ASN A 258 -13.29 24.82 -0.10
N ILE A 259 -13.11 25.83 -0.97
CA ILE A 259 -14.04 26.96 -1.07
C ILE A 259 -15.44 26.44 -1.41
N THR A 260 -15.58 25.56 -2.40
CA THR A 260 -16.90 25.04 -2.80
C THR A 260 -17.56 24.19 -1.71
N GLU A 261 -16.81 23.29 -1.08
CA GLU A 261 -17.30 22.46 0.03
C GLU A 261 -17.75 23.33 1.20
N LYS A 262 -16.91 24.28 1.62
CA LYS A 262 -17.21 25.14 2.77
C LYS A 262 -18.31 26.12 2.49
N ARG A 263 -18.40 26.65 1.28
CA ARG A 263 -19.53 27.48 0.87
C ARG A 263 -20.85 26.73 1.01
N LEU A 264 -20.90 25.45 0.64
CA LEU A 264 -22.10 24.62 0.81
C LEU A 264 -22.41 24.38 2.29
N VAL A 265 -21.45 23.89 3.06
CA VAL A 265 -21.63 23.61 4.49
C VAL A 265 -22.04 24.87 5.25
N GLU A 266 -21.33 25.98 5.03
CA GLU A 266 -21.59 27.22 5.77
C GLU A 266 -22.87 27.94 5.30
N SER A 267 -23.30 27.71 4.06
CA SER A 267 -24.62 28.14 3.62
C SER A 267 -25.74 27.37 4.34
N GLU A 268 -25.55 26.09 4.63
CA GLU A 268 -26.52 25.30 5.38
C GLU A 268 -26.52 25.68 6.87
N THR A 269 -25.34 25.85 7.48
CA THR A 269 -25.22 26.28 8.89
C THR A 269 -25.85 27.65 9.10
N LEU A 270 -25.71 28.59 8.16
CA LEU A 270 -26.34 29.91 8.19
C LEU A 270 -27.85 29.80 8.45
N PHE A 271 -28.57 28.96 7.69
CA PHE A 271 -30.03 28.84 7.82
C PHE A 271 -30.47 28.12 9.10
N THR A 272 -29.56 27.41 9.76
CA THR A 272 -29.80 26.80 11.08
C THR A 272 -29.39 27.70 12.26
N SER A 273 -28.64 28.77 12.01
CA SER A 273 -28.14 29.68 13.04
C SER A 273 -29.28 30.42 13.76
N ASP A 274 -29.09 30.69 15.06
CA ASP A 274 -30.08 31.39 15.87
C ASP A 274 -30.33 32.82 15.36
N GLY A 275 -29.28 33.49 14.88
CA GLY A 275 -29.38 34.85 14.30
C GLY A 275 -30.23 34.89 13.03
N TRP A 276 -30.08 33.90 12.13
CA TRP A 276 -30.95 33.80 10.96
C TRP A 276 -32.38 33.41 11.34
N ARG A 277 -32.57 32.45 12.24
CA ARG A 277 -33.91 31.99 12.67
C ARG A 277 -34.73 33.11 13.31
N ALA A 278 -34.10 33.96 14.13
CA ALA A 278 -34.76 35.12 14.71
C ALA A 278 -35.26 36.09 13.61
N PHE A 279 -34.40 36.39 12.63
CA PHE A 279 -34.75 37.24 11.49
C PHE A 279 -35.85 36.61 10.62
N ASP A 280 -35.72 35.33 10.26
CA ASP A 280 -36.68 34.58 9.43
C ASP A 280 -38.06 34.46 10.10
N THR A 281 -38.10 34.39 11.44
CA THR A 281 -39.34 34.45 12.22
C THR A 281 -40.01 35.82 12.06
N GLY A 282 -39.25 36.91 12.19
CA GLY A 282 -39.75 38.27 11.96
C GLY A 282 -40.28 38.47 10.53
N LEU A 283 -39.58 37.94 9.52
CA LEU A 283 -40.03 37.99 8.12
C LEU A 283 -41.34 37.21 7.92
N THR A 284 -41.47 36.05 8.57
CA THR A 284 -42.64 35.18 8.45
C THR A 284 -43.85 35.79 9.16
N ASP A 285 -43.66 36.41 10.32
CA ASP A 285 -44.73 37.10 11.04
C ASP A 285 -45.19 38.35 10.29
N LEU A 286 -44.27 39.10 9.66
CA LEU A 286 -44.63 40.20 8.76
C LEU A 286 -45.45 39.70 7.56
N THR A 287 -45.06 38.58 6.96
CA THR A 287 -45.78 37.97 5.83
C THR A 287 -47.19 37.55 6.23
N ARG A 288 -47.35 36.90 7.40
CA ARG A 288 -48.64 36.50 7.96
C ARG A 288 -49.52 37.71 8.25
N ALA A 289 -48.94 38.78 8.81
CA ALA A 289 -49.65 40.03 9.09
C ALA A 289 -50.08 40.75 7.80
N ALA A 290 -49.24 40.74 6.75
CA ALA A 290 -49.56 41.31 5.44
C ALA A 290 -50.65 40.55 4.69
N GLN A 291 -50.64 39.20 4.73
CA GLN A 291 -51.71 38.40 4.15
C GLN A 291 -53.04 38.57 4.89
N ALA A 292 -53.01 38.62 6.22
CA ALA A 292 -54.23 38.76 7.03
C ALA A 292 -54.85 40.17 6.98
N SER A 293 -54.12 41.17 6.50
CA SER A 293 -54.59 42.56 6.46
C SER A 293 -55.37 42.93 5.19
N GLY A 294 -55.33 42.13 4.13
CA GLY A 294 -56.04 42.42 2.87
C GLY A 294 -57.54 42.68 3.08
N ALA A 295 -58.23 41.79 3.78
CA ALA A 295 -59.67 41.93 4.05
C ALA A 295 -60.01 43.14 4.95
N GLU A 296 -59.15 43.45 5.91
CA GLU A 296 -59.35 44.57 6.84
C GLU A 296 -59.10 45.92 6.15
N ILE A 297 -58.10 45.98 5.27
CA ILE A 297 -57.78 47.15 4.44
C ILE A 297 -58.95 47.40 3.46
N GLU A 298 -59.44 46.37 2.77
CA GLU A 298 -60.60 46.48 1.89
C GLU A 298 -61.85 46.95 2.64
N ALA A 299 -62.13 46.39 3.81
CA ALA A 299 -63.26 46.81 4.64
C ALA A 299 -63.15 48.29 5.07
N TYR A 300 -61.96 48.73 5.49
CA TYR A 300 -61.71 50.12 5.88
C TYR A 300 -61.86 51.10 4.72
N PHE A 301 -61.29 50.78 3.55
CA PHE A 301 -61.41 51.64 2.37
C PHE A 301 -62.85 51.66 1.81
N ASN A 302 -63.54 50.53 1.80
CA ASN A 302 -64.94 50.47 1.40
C ASN A 302 -65.82 51.32 2.33
N ALA A 303 -65.61 51.24 3.65
CA ALA A 303 -66.30 52.09 4.62
C ALA A 303 -66.00 53.59 4.39
N LEU A 304 -64.74 53.96 4.12
CA LEU A 304 -64.36 55.35 3.82
C LEU A 304 -65.00 55.87 2.52
N VAL A 305 -65.08 55.03 1.48
CA VAL A 305 -65.74 55.35 0.21
C VAL A 305 -67.26 55.47 0.39
N GLU A 306 -67.87 54.61 1.19
CA GLU A 306 -69.29 54.68 1.54
C GLU A 306 -69.63 55.96 2.30
N ASP A 307 -68.87 56.32 3.33
CA ASP A 307 -69.06 57.55 4.10
C ASP A 307 -68.87 58.79 3.23
N ARG A 308 -67.88 58.78 2.33
CA ARG A 308 -67.70 59.81 1.30
C ARG A 308 -68.94 59.92 0.41
N ASN A 309 -69.42 58.80 -0.13
CA ASN A 309 -70.57 58.78 -1.03
C ASN A 309 -71.84 59.26 -0.31
N ARG A 310 -72.00 58.95 0.98
CA ARG A 310 -73.10 59.47 1.82
C ARG A 310 -72.98 60.99 1.98
N ALA A 311 -71.80 61.52 2.30
CA ALA A 311 -71.57 62.96 2.45
C ALA A 311 -71.82 63.73 1.15
N ILE A 312 -71.36 63.23 0.00
CA ILE A 312 -71.61 63.84 -1.31
C ILE A 312 -73.10 63.80 -1.66
N LYS A 313 -73.77 62.64 -1.47
CA LYS A 313 -75.22 62.52 -1.73
C LYS A 313 -76.05 63.49 -0.91
N GLN A 314 -75.73 63.66 0.38
CA GLN A 314 -76.42 64.64 1.24
C GLN A 314 -76.24 66.09 0.76
N GLN A 315 -75.07 66.46 0.24
CA GLN A 315 -74.88 67.79 -0.35
C GLN A 315 -75.58 67.93 -1.71
N GLN A 316 -75.64 66.87 -2.52
CA GLN A 316 -76.34 66.86 -3.80
C GLN A 316 -77.86 67.00 -3.63
N GLU A 317 -78.45 66.35 -2.62
CA GLU A 317 -79.86 66.51 -2.25
C GLU A 317 -80.18 67.95 -1.84
N ARG A 318 -79.28 68.61 -1.09
CA ARG A 318 -79.42 70.03 -0.72
C ARG A 318 -79.39 70.95 -1.94
N ILE A 319 -78.46 70.75 -2.87
CA ILE A 319 -78.40 71.53 -4.12
C ILE A 319 -79.70 71.37 -4.91
N THR A 320 -80.17 70.14 -5.07
CA THR A 320 -81.39 69.84 -5.83
C THR A 320 -82.62 70.50 -5.19
N THR A 321 -82.71 70.46 -3.86
CA THR A 321 -83.79 71.10 -3.10
C THR A 321 -83.73 72.63 -3.22
N SER A 322 -82.55 73.24 -3.09
CA SER A 322 -82.35 74.69 -3.26
C SER A 322 -82.62 75.14 -4.69
N GLN A 323 -82.19 74.39 -5.72
CA GLN A 323 -82.46 74.70 -7.13
C GLN A 323 -83.95 74.63 -7.47
N SER A 324 -84.67 73.62 -6.98
CA SER A 324 -86.12 73.52 -7.18
C SER A 324 -86.87 74.70 -6.54
N SER A 325 -86.44 75.13 -5.36
CA SER A 325 -86.99 76.30 -4.66
C SER A 325 -86.68 77.62 -5.38
N GLN A 326 -85.48 77.75 -5.96
CA GLN A 326 -85.11 78.89 -6.81
C GLN A 326 -86.00 78.99 -8.06
N ALA A 327 -86.25 77.87 -8.74
CA ALA A 327 -87.07 77.85 -9.95
C ALA A 327 -88.52 78.34 -9.66
N GLY A 328 -89.10 77.92 -8.53
CA GLY A 328 -90.41 78.40 -8.09
C GLY A 328 -90.44 79.90 -7.79
N LEU A 329 -89.43 80.42 -7.08
CA LEU A 329 -89.32 81.83 -6.76
C LEU A 329 -89.02 82.72 -7.99
N GLN A 330 -88.24 82.23 -8.96
CA GLN A 330 -88.02 82.92 -10.23
C GLN A 330 -89.31 83.06 -11.03
N SER A 331 -90.14 82.02 -11.09
CA SER A 331 -91.46 82.09 -11.73
C SER A 331 -92.35 83.13 -11.05
N LYS A 332 -92.38 83.16 -9.71
CA LYS A 332 -93.11 84.16 -8.94
C LYS A 332 -92.60 85.58 -9.18
N LYS A 333 -91.27 85.78 -9.27
CA LYS A 333 -90.65 87.07 -9.60
C LYS A 333 -91.10 87.57 -10.96
N ILE A 334 -91.10 86.72 -11.98
CA ILE A 334 -91.55 87.08 -13.34
C ILE A 334 -93.02 87.55 -13.30
N SER A 335 -93.90 86.79 -12.63
CA SER A 335 -95.32 87.15 -12.49
C SER A 335 -95.54 88.47 -11.76
N LEU A 336 -94.83 88.73 -10.66
CA LEU A 336 -94.93 89.98 -9.91
C LEU A 336 -94.36 91.18 -10.69
N THR A 337 -93.31 90.96 -11.48
CA THR A 337 -92.72 92.00 -12.34
C THR A 337 -93.69 92.40 -13.45
N ASP A 338 -94.37 91.43 -14.06
CA ASP A 338 -95.39 91.68 -15.08
C ASP A 338 -96.57 92.47 -14.51
N GLU A 339 -97.11 92.06 -13.35
CA GLU A 339 -98.20 92.77 -12.65
C GLU A 339 -97.78 94.21 -12.26
N LEU A 340 -96.56 94.39 -11.78
CA LEU A 340 -96.00 95.72 -11.47
C LEU A 340 -95.96 96.61 -12.70
N SER A 341 -95.41 96.10 -13.81
CA SER A 341 -95.26 96.88 -15.05
C SER A 341 -96.60 97.33 -15.61
N ARG A 342 -97.63 96.48 -15.52
CA ARG A 342 -99.00 96.79 -15.92
C ARG A 342 -99.61 97.88 -15.04
N LEU A 343 -99.50 97.76 -13.71
CA LEU A 343 -100.07 98.75 -12.78
C LEU A 343 -99.34 100.10 -12.85
N GLU A 344 -98.01 100.10 -13.08
CA GLU A 344 -97.25 101.34 -13.30
C GLU A 344 -97.65 102.04 -14.61
N ALA A 345 -97.99 101.28 -15.66
CA ALA A 345 -98.52 101.84 -16.91
C ALA A 345 -99.94 102.43 -16.75
N ASP A 346 -100.80 101.83 -15.92
CA ASP A 346 -102.17 102.31 -15.66
C ASP A 346 -102.21 103.52 -14.71
N ARG A 347 -101.23 103.67 -13.82
CA ARG A 347 -101.13 104.77 -12.82
C ARG A 347 -101.28 106.18 -13.42
N PRO A 348 -100.55 106.60 -14.48
CA PRO A 348 -100.68 107.95 -15.02
C PRO A 348 -102.07 108.23 -15.59
N ALA A 349 -102.72 107.22 -16.19
CA ALA A 349 -104.09 107.35 -16.68
C ALA A 349 -105.09 107.54 -15.51
N LEU A 350 -104.97 106.74 -14.44
CA LEU A 350 -105.79 106.89 -13.24
C LEU A 350 -105.55 108.23 -12.51
N ALA A 351 -104.30 108.72 -12.51
CA ALA A 351 -103.95 110.02 -11.94
C ALA A 351 -104.53 111.18 -12.76
N ALA A 352 -104.49 111.08 -14.09
CA ALA A 352 -105.14 112.04 -14.99
C ALA A 352 -106.67 112.05 -14.77
N ASP A 353 -107.31 110.88 -14.70
CA ASP A 353 -108.74 110.72 -14.41
C ASP A 353 -109.16 111.38 -13.09
N TYR A 354 -108.34 111.20 -12.04
CA TYR A 354 -108.57 111.84 -10.75
C TYR A 354 -108.43 113.37 -10.84
N ALA A 355 -107.38 113.86 -11.51
CA ALA A 355 -107.13 115.29 -11.68
C ALA A 355 -108.24 115.97 -12.50
N GLU A 356 -108.71 115.35 -13.57
CA GLU A 356 -109.81 115.84 -14.41
C GLU A 356 -111.12 115.96 -13.61
N LYS A 357 -111.52 114.89 -12.93
CA LYS A 357 -112.76 114.89 -12.14
C LYS A 357 -112.69 115.86 -10.97
N LYS A 358 -111.51 116.01 -10.35
CA LYS A 358 -111.29 116.99 -9.29
C LYS A 358 -111.37 118.42 -9.80
N GLY A 359 -110.71 118.73 -10.92
CA GLY A 359 -110.80 120.03 -11.56
C GLY A 359 -112.25 120.39 -11.91
N ALA A 360 -112.99 119.45 -12.50
CA ALA A 360 -114.40 119.65 -12.81
C ALA A 360 -115.28 119.86 -11.57
N LEU A 361 -114.98 119.21 -10.44
CA LEU A 361 -115.66 119.44 -9.17
C LEU A 361 -115.35 120.84 -8.61
N ASP A 362 -114.08 121.24 -8.61
CA ASP A 362 -113.62 122.54 -8.11
C ASP A 362 -114.21 123.69 -8.94
N ASP A 363 -114.34 123.52 -10.26
CA ASP A 363 -114.97 124.52 -11.13
C ASP A 363 -116.48 124.65 -10.86
N ARG A 364 -117.19 123.53 -10.64
CA ARG A 364 -118.60 123.56 -10.23
C ARG A 364 -118.80 124.13 -8.82
N ALA A 365 -117.85 123.93 -7.91
CA ALA A 365 -117.88 124.56 -6.59
C ALA A 365 -117.85 126.10 -6.70
N LYS A 366 -117.01 126.65 -7.59
CA LYS A 366 -116.99 128.09 -7.88
C LYS A 366 -118.33 128.59 -8.44
N GLU A 367 -118.97 127.82 -9.33
CA GLU A 367 -120.30 128.17 -9.86
C GLU A 367 -121.37 128.21 -8.76
N VAL A 368 -121.37 127.25 -7.83
CA VAL A 368 -122.28 127.25 -6.68
C VAL A 368 -122.06 128.48 -5.83
N ASP A 369 -120.82 128.84 -5.52
CA ASP A 369 -120.51 130.03 -4.74
C ASP A 369 -120.96 131.32 -5.47
N ALA A 370 -120.72 131.42 -6.77
CA ALA A 370 -121.20 132.54 -7.58
C ALA A 370 -122.75 132.65 -7.54
N LYS A 371 -123.47 131.54 -7.74
CA LYS A 371 -124.94 131.51 -7.65
C LYS A 371 -125.47 131.76 -6.24
N ARG A 372 -124.72 131.35 -5.22
CA ARG A 372 -125.04 131.64 -3.82
C ARG A 372 -124.97 133.14 -3.55
N VAL A 373 -123.96 133.81 -4.10
CA VAL A 373 -123.83 135.27 -4.02
C VAL A 373 -124.98 135.94 -4.78
N GLU A 374 -125.33 135.49 -5.99
CA GLU A 374 -126.50 136.01 -6.72
C GLU A 374 -127.81 135.85 -5.92
N ALA A 375 -128.06 134.67 -5.34
CA ALA A 375 -129.25 134.43 -4.54
C ALA A 375 -129.28 135.32 -3.27
N MET A 376 -128.14 135.51 -2.59
CA MET A 376 -128.03 136.41 -1.45
C MET A 376 -128.17 137.89 -1.84
N ALA A 377 -127.73 138.27 -3.05
CA ALA A 377 -127.88 139.62 -3.58
C ALA A 377 -129.35 139.95 -3.86
N GLU A 378 -130.13 139.01 -4.43
CA GLU A 378 -131.58 139.19 -4.64
C GLU A 378 -132.37 139.23 -3.31
N ASP A 379 -132.04 138.42 -2.29
CA ASP A 379 -132.71 138.49 -0.97
C ASP A 379 -132.59 139.89 -0.35
N LYS A 380 -131.44 140.56 -0.59
CA LYS A 380 -131.11 141.89 -0.06
C LYS A 380 -131.46 143.04 -1.02
N GLY A 381 -131.90 142.75 -2.24
CA GLY A 381 -132.30 143.74 -3.26
C GLY A 381 -131.15 144.57 -3.84
N VAL A 382 -129.91 144.07 -3.82
CA VAL A 382 -128.71 144.88 -4.14
C VAL A 382 -128.28 144.76 -5.61
N GLU A 383 -128.67 143.71 -6.33
CA GLU A 383 -128.48 143.56 -7.79
C GLU A 383 -129.59 142.67 -8.38
N GLY A 384 -129.91 142.87 -9.67
CA GLY A 384 -130.98 142.15 -10.37
C GLY A 384 -132.31 142.90 -10.39
N THR A 385 -133.40 142.32 -9.85
CA THR A 385 -134.75 142.96 -9.90
C THR A 385 -134.85 144.25 -9.06
N GLY A 386 -133.86 144.51 -8.20
CA GLY A 386 -133.74 145.73 -7.38
C GLY A 386 -134.79 145.86 -6.26
N LYS A 387 -135.55 144.80 -5.97
CA LYS A 387 -136.60 144.79 -4.94
C LYS A 387 -136.19 143.91 -3.77
N VAL A 388 -136.30 144.44 -2.55
CA VAL A 388 -135.96 143.73 -1.31
C VAL A 388 -137.08 142.76 -0.94
N GLY A 389 -136.76 141.46 -0.82
CA GLY A 389 -137.67 140.42 -0.33
C GLY A 389 -137.70 139.15 -1.18
N ARG A 390 -138.15 138.04 -0.57
CA ARG A 390 -138.12 136.68 -1.14
C ARG A 390 -139.22 136.41 -2.16
N GLY A 391 -139.13 137.08 -3.30
CA GLY A 391 -140.05 136.94 -4.43
C GLY A 391 -139.87 135.64 -5.23
N PRO A 392 -140.65 135.47 -6.32
CA PRO A 392 -140.59 134.27 -7.16
C PRO A 392 -139.23 134.04 -7.82
N VAL A 393 -138.48 135.09 -8.17
CA VAL A 393 -137.14 134.98 -8.79
C VAL A 393 -136.10 134.44 -7.79
N TYR A 394 -136.12 134.89 -6.53
CA TYR A 394 -135.26 134.35 -5.48
C TYR A 394 -135.47 132.84 -5.29
N LYS A 395 -136.74 132.38 -5.30
CA LYS A 395 -137.04 130.94 -5.20
C LYS A 395 -136.45 130.14 -6.37
N GLN A 396 -136.51 130.67 -7.59
CA GLN A 396 -135.88 130.03 -8.75
C GLN A 396 -134.35 129.93 -8.57
N ARG A 397 -133.68 130.99 -8.11
CA ARG A 397 -132.23 130.99 -7.87
C ARG A 397 -131.81 130.03 -6.74
N VAL A 398 -132.59 129.93 -5.68
CA VAL A 398 -132.34 128.97 -4.59
C VAL A 398 -132.59 127.53 -5.06
N GLU A 399 -133.61 127.31 -5.90
CA GLU A 399 -133.86 126.00 -6.49
C GLU A 399 -132.70 125.60 -7.43
N GLU A 400 -132.24 126.50 -8.30
CA GLU A 400 -131.04 126.30 -9.14
C GLU A 400 -129.80 125.97 -8.30
N LEU A 401 -129.58 126.71 -7.20
CA LEU A 401 -128.48 126.46 -6.27
C LEU A 401 -128.59 125.08 -5.60
N SER A 402 -129.79 124.68 -5.18
CA SER A 402 -130.00 123.35 -4.57
C SER A 402 -129.68 122.21 -5.55
N ARG A 403 -130.06 122.36 -6.83
CA ARG A 403 -129.72 121.40 -7.88
C ARG A 403 -128.21 121.33 -8.10
N LEU A 404 -127.52 122.46 -8.12
CA LEU A 404 -126.05 122.49 -8.25
C LEU A 404 -125.35 121.88 -7.03
N GLN A 405 -125.87 122.08 -5.82
CA GLN A 405 -125.35 121.44 -4.60
C GLN A 405 -125.47 119.91 -4.65
N ASP A 406 -126.57 119.36 -5.18
CA ASP A 406 -126.72 117.92 -5.35
C ASP A 406 -125.77 117.37 -6.43
N TYR A 407 -125.51 118.15 -7.50
CA TYR A 407 -124.46 117.79 -8.46
C TYR A 407 -123.06 117.77 -7.86
N ILE A 408 -122.74 118.67 -6.91
CA ILE A 408 -121.46 118.63 -6.18
C ILE A 408 -121.35 117.35 -5.36
N LYS A 409 -122.39 116.96 -4.60
CA LYS A 409 -122.34 115.70 -3.83
C LYS A 409 -122.09 114.48 -4.71
N ILE A 410 -122.73 114.43 -5.88
CA ILE A 410 -122.47 113.35 -6.87
C ILE A 410 -121.04 113.44 -7.40
N GLY A 411 -120.53 114.65 -7.66
CA GLY A 411 -119.16 114.89 -8.09
C GLY A 411 -118.12 114.51 -7.02
N GLU A 412 -118.37 114.80 -5.74
CA GLU A 412 -117.53 114.40 -4.61
C GLU A 412 -117.40 112.87 -4.54
N GLU A 413 -118.50 112.13 -4.67
CA GLU A 413 -118.45 110.66 -4.72
C GLU A 413 -117.70 110.13 -5.95
N ARG A 414 -117.77 110.78 -7.11
CA ARG A 414 -116.98 110.41 -8.31
C ARG A 414 -115.49 110.67 -8.14
N VAL A 415 -115.11 111.79 -7.52
CA VAL A 415 -113.71 112.13 -7.22
C VAL A 415 -113.16 111.17 -6.17
N LYS A 416 -113.95 110.86 -5.15
CA LYS A 416 -113.60 109.88 -4.10
C LYS A 416 -113.42 108.47 -4.66
N ASP A 417 -114.30 108.02 -5.56
CA ASP A 417 -114.14 106.73 -6.24
C ASP A 417 -112.87 106.69 -7.11
N SER A 418 -112.61 107.76 -7.87
CA SER A 418 -111.41 107.83 -8.72
C SER A 418 -110.12 107.91 -7.89
N LYS A 419 -110.14 108.64 -6.77
CA LYS A 419 -109.05 108.66 -5.80
C LYS A 419 -108.83 107.28 -5.19
N LYS A 420 -109.89 106.59 -4.79
CA LYS A 420 -109.81 105.23 -4.22
C LYS A 420 -109.18 104.25 -5.21
N ARG A 421 -109.50 104.35 -6.50
CA ARG A 421 -108.87 103.53 -7.55
C ARG A 421 -107.37 103.82 -7.71
N LEU A 422 -106.99 105.10 -7.70
CA LEU A 422 -105.59 105.50 -7.74
C LEU A 422 -104.82 105.02 -6.50
N ASP A 423 -105.34 105.30 -5.29
CA ASP A 423 -104.73 104.87 -4.03
C ASP A 423 -104.64 103.32 -3.94
N ALA A 424 -105.65 102.60 -4.43
CA ALA A 424 -105.63 101.13 -4.52
C ALA A 424 -104.53 100.63 -5.47
N ALA A 425 -104.33 101.27 -6.62
CA ALA A 425 -103.24 100.94 -7.54
C ALA A 425 -101.88 101.25 -6.93
N GLU A 426 -101.71 102.43 -6.29
CA GLU A 426 -100.45 102.83 -5.66
C GLU A 426 -100.07 101.93 -4.46
N THR A 427 -101.04 101.55 -3.63
CA THR A 427 -100.82 100.61 -2.53
C THR A 427 -100.46 99.21 -3.03
N ARG A 428 -101.09 98.73 -4.10
CA ARG A 428 -100.72 97.45 -4.74
C ARG A 428 -99.32 97.49 -5.35
N ILE A 429 -98.95 98.57 -6.04
CA ILE A 429 -97.58 98.79 -6.53
C ILE A 429 -96.57 98.74 -5.37
N ALA A 430 -96.83 99.46 -4.29
CA ALA A 430 -95.94 99.49 -3.12
C ALA A 430 -95.87 98.12 -2.40
N GLN A 431 -96.93 97.33 -2.43
CA GLN A 431 -96.94 95.96 -1.91
C GLN A 431 -96.14 95.02 -2.81
N ILE A 432 -96.38 95.04 -4.13
CA ILE A 432 -95.64 94.21 -5.09
C ILE A 432 -94.15 94.50 -5.02
N LYS A 433 -93.72 95.77 -4.95
CA LYS A 433 -92.29 96.12 -4.78
C LYS A 433 -91.67 95.52 -3.51
N ARG A 434 -92.42 95.47 -2.40
CA ARG A 434 -91.97 94.80 -1.17
C ARG A 434 -91.89 93.28 -1.32
N GLU A 435 -92.88 92.67 -1.96
CA GLU A 435 -92.87 91.23 -2.25
C GLU A 435 -91.72 90.83 -3.18
N LEU A 436 -91.43 91.65 -4.20
CA LEU A 436 -90.34 91.44 -5.14
C LEU A 436 -88.97 91.53 -4.44
N ALA A 437 -88.78 92.52 -3.55
CA ALA A 437 -87.58 92.61 -2.72
C ALA A 437 -87.41 91.42 -1.76
N GLY A 438 -88.51 90.89 -1.20
CA GLY A 438 -88.49 89.67 -0.39
C GLY A 438 -88.10 88.43 -1.21
N VAL A 439 -88.71 88.25 -2.39
CA VAL A 439 -88.39 87.16 -3.33
C VAL A 439 -86.93 87.23 -3.79
N ASP A 440 -86.40 88.44 -4.03
CA ASP A 440 -84.98 88.63 -4.38
C ASP A 440 -84.03 88.28 -3.23
N GLY A 441 -84.38 88.61 -1.99
CA GLY A 441 -83.64 88.20 -0.80
C GLY A 441 -83.59 86.68 -0.63
N ASP A 442 -84.74 86.01 -0.81
CA ASP A 442 -84.83 84.55 -0.72
C ASP A 442 -84.07 83.85 -1.86
N LEU A 443 -84.16 84.37 -3.09
CA LEU A 443 -83.38 83.86 -4.23
C LEU A 443 -81.87 83.98 -3.98
N ALA A 444 -81.40 85.10 -3.44
CA ALA A 444 -79.99 85.28 -3.10
C ALA A 444 -79.55 84.29 -2.00
N LYS A 445 -80.40 84.04 -1.00
CA LYS A 445 -80.13 83.05 0.06
C LYS A 445 -80.00 81.64 -0.51
N TYR A 446 -80.98 81.16 -1.27
CA TYR A 446 -80.93 79.82 -1.86
C TYR A 446 -79.80 79.66 -2.87
N LYS A 447 -79.40 80.73 -3.57
CA LYS A 447 -78.23 80.74 -4.45
C LYS A 447 -76.93 80.59 -3.65
N GLY A 448 -76.79 81.33 -2.54
CA GLY A 448 -75.63 81.20 -1.65
C GLY A 448 -75.53 79.81 -0.98
N GLU A 449 -76.65 79.21 -0.59
CA GLU A 449 -76.69 77.85 -0.05
C GLU A 449 -76.25 76.80 -1.09
N ALA A 450 -76.70 76.93 -2.34
CA ALA A 450 -76.31 76.03 -3.44
C ALA A 450 -74.81 76.17 -3.78
N GLU A 451 -74.30 77.41 -3.92
CA GLU A 451 -72.88 77.66 -4.18
C GLU A 451 -71.98 77.15 -3.03
N THR A 452 -72.42 77.31 -1.78
CA THR A 452 -71.68 76.78 -0.61
C THR A 452 -71.65 75.25 -0.62
N ALA A 453 -72.76 74.60 -0.96
CA ALA A 453 -72.81 73.15 -1.09
C ALA A 453 -71.93 72.64 -2.25
N GLU A 454 -71.90 73.33 -3.39
CA GLU A 454 -71.00 73.03 -4.51
C GLU A 454 -69.52 73.18 -4.14
N GLN A 455 -69.14 74.25 -3.43
CA GLN A 455 -67.77 74.42 -2.93
C GLN A 455 -67.38 73.31 -1.95
N ARG A 456 -68.30 72.86 -1.07
CA ARG A 456 -68.05 71.73 -0.17
C ARG A 456 -67.87 70.42 -0.92
N ILE A 457 -68.65 70.17 -1.98
CA ILE A 457 -68.46 69.02 -2.85
C ILE A 457 -67.10 69.09 -3.55
N LYS A 458 -66.75 70.25 -4.12
CA LYS A 458 -65.44 70.47 -4.77
C LYS A 458 -64.28 70.27 -3.80
N LEU A 459 -64.33 70.84 -2.60
CA LEU A 459 -63.31 70.60 -1.57
C LEU A 459 -63.23 69.13 -1.16
N THR A 460 -64.37 68.44 -1.02
CA THR A 460 -64.40 66.99 -0.73
C THR A 460 -63.84 66.16 -1.88
N GLN A 461 -63.94 66.64 -3.12
CA GLN A 461 -63.35 66.01 -4.31
C GLN A 461 -61.86 66.35 -4.49
N GLU A 462 -61.44 67.59 -4.23
CA GLU A 462 -60.06 68.07 -4.37
C GLU A 462 -59.15 67.51 -3.27
N THR A 463 -59.67 67.33 -2.05
CA THR A 463 -58.96 66.62 -0.96
C THR A 463 -58.66 65.15 -1.34
N ALA A 464 -59.27 64.61 -2.42
CA ALA A 464 -59.07 63.25 -2.91
C ALA A 464 -57.99 63.11 -4.01
N VAL A 465 -57.25 64.17 -4.38
CA VAL A 465 -56.10 64.08 -5.31
C VAL A 465 -54.83 63.54 -4.60
N GLY A 466 -54.94 63.20 -3.30
CA GLY A 466 -54.07 62.23 -2.64
C GLY A 466 -54.33 60.83 -3.19
N ASP A 467 -53.72 60.54 -4.33
CA ASP A 467 -53.83 59.36 -5.19
C ASP A 467 -54.10 58.02 -4.45
N PRO A 468 -55.35 57.49 -4.43
CA PRO A 468 -55.66 56.19 -3.81
C PRO A 468 -55.07 54.99 -4.58
N LYS A 469 -54.53 55.20 -5.79
CA LYS A 469 -53.76 54.17 -6.52
C LYS A 469 -52.30 54.07 -6.07
N SER A 470 -51.81 55.00 -5.24
CA SER A 470 -50.42 55.04 -4.79
C SER A 470 -50.15 54.35 -3.44
N LYS A 471 -51.20 53.99 -2.67
CA LYS A 471 -51.03 53.16 -1.48
C LYS A 471 -50.93 51.70 -1.91
N LEU A 472 -49.70 51.20 -1.97
CA LEU A 472 -49.41 49.79 -2.23
C LEU A 472 -50.21 48.92 -1.26
N ASP A 473 -51.06 48.06 -1.82
CA ASP A 473 -51.67 46.95 -1.10
C ASP A 473 -50.55 46.01 -0.64
N PRO A 474 -50.26 45.92 0.67
CA PRO A 474 -49.14 45.14 1.18
C PRO A 474 -49.30 43.64 0.87
N SER A 475 -50.52 43.15 0.66
CA SER A 475 -50.77 41.75 0.33
C SER A 475 -50.25 41.36 -1.08
N ARG A 476 -50.20 42.31 -2.02
CA ARG A 476 -49.67 42.09 -3.38
C ARG A 476 -48.15 42.02 -3.44
N LEU A 477 -47.46 42.54 -2.42
CA LEU A 477 -46.01 42.48 -2.31
C LEU A 477 -45.51 41.15 -1.73
N VAL A 478 -46.39 40.38 -1.07
CA VAL A 478 -46.03 39.13 -0.41
C VAL A 478 -45.46 38.08 -1.39
N PRO A 479 -46.05 37.81 -2.57
CA PRO A 479 -45.48 36.84 -3.50
C PRO A 479 -44.07 37.23 -3.98
N LEU A 480 -43.86 38.52 -4.26
CA LEU A 480 -42.55 39.06 -4.65
C LEU A 480 -41.54 38.96 -3.49
N PHE A 481 -42.01 39.12 -2.26
CA PHE A 481 -41.16 38.99 -1.07
C PHE A 481 -40.72 37.55 -0.85
N GLU A 482 -41.64 36.59 -1.03
CA GLU A 482 -41.34 35.17 -0.95
C GLU A 482 -40.36 34.73 -2.06
N THR A 483 -40.49 35.26 -3.28
CA THR A 483 -39.51 35.00 -4.35
C THR A 483 -38.12 35.54 -4.00
N VAL A 484 -38.02 36.78 -3.48
CA VAL A 484 -36.72 37.36 -3.09
C VAL A 484 -36.12 36.62 -1.88
N ARG A 485 -36.94 36.14 -0.93
CA ARG A 485 -36.49 35.25 0.15
C ARG A 485 -35.99 33.90 -0.38
N ALA A 486 -36.68 33.31 -1.36
CA ALA A 486 -36.27 32.05 -1.98
C ALA A 486 -34.97 32.21 -2.78
N GLU A 487 -34.80 33.30 -3.53
CA GLU A 487 -33.56 33.64 -4.23
C GLU A 487 -32.37 33.79 -3.27
N PHE A 488 -32.58 34.40 -2.09
CA PHE A 488 -31.54 34.46 -1.06
C PHE A 488 -31.22 33.09 -0.48
N ARG A 489 -32.22 32.23 -0.27
CA ARG A 489 -31.99 30.84 0.18
C ARG A 489 -31.19 30.01 -0.83
N GLN A 490 -31.38 30.26 -2.13
CA GLN A 490 -30.61 29.61 -3.19
C GLN A 490 -29.17 30.12 -3.27
N GLU A 491 -28.96 31.43 -3.17
CA GLU A 491 -27.62 32.03 -3.16
C GLU A 491 -27.53 33.13 -2.08
N PRO A 492 -26.91 32.86 -0.93
CA PRO A 492 -26.84 33.83 0.16
C PRO A 492 -25.77 34.90 -0.10
N THR A 493 -26.12 35.96 -0.86
CA THR A 493 -25.23 37.10 -1.14
C THR A 493 -25.66 38.38 -0.40
N VAL A 494 -24.71 39.30 -0.16
CA VAL A 494 -24.98 40.59 0.48
C VAL A 494 -26.04 41.39 -0.28
N GLU A 495 -25.95 41.39 -1.61
CA GLU A 495 -26.90 42.09 -2.48
C GLU A 495 -28.32 41.53 -2.37
N ARG A 496 -28.46 40.20 -2.34
CA ARG A 496 -29.77 39.54 -2.21
C ARG A 496 -30.35 39.75 -0.81
N LEU A 497 -29.53 39.74 0.24
CA LEU A 497 -29.99 40.09 1.60
C LEU A 497 -30.48 41.54 1.68
N ALA A 498 -29.77 42.48 1.05
CA ALA A 498 -30.18 43.87 0.98
C ALA A 498 -31.54 44.04 0.27
N LYS A 499 -31.81 43.25 -0.78
CA LYS A 499 -33.13 43.21 -1.43
C LYS A 499 -34.21 42.67 -0.48
N VAL A 500 -33.94 41.61 0.28
CA VAL A 500 -34.86 41.10 1.31
C VAL A 500 -35.18 42.18 2.35
N GLN A 501 -34.16 42.88 2.86
CA GLN A 501 -34.33 43.97 3.82
C GLN A 501 -35.14 45.13 3.23
N GLN A 502 -34.84 45.55 2.00
CA GLN A 502 -35.54 46.62 1.30
C GLN A 502 -37.03 46.28 1.11
N MET A 503 -37.34 45.03 0.75
CA MET A 503 -38.72 44.58 0.63
C MET A 503 -39.43 44.46 1.98
N CYS A 504 -38.75 43.96 3.02
CA CYS A 504 -39.29 43.91 4.38
C CYS A 504 -39.69 45.31 4.86
N THR A 505 -38.79 46.29 4.71
CA THR A 505 -39.05 47.68 5.10
C THR A 505 -40.15 48.32 4.27
N GLN A 506 -40.27 48.02 2.98
CA GLN A 506 -41.39 48.47 2.14
C GLN A 506 -42.75 47.91 2.61
N ILE A 507 -42.82 46.61 2.91
CA ILE A 507 -44.05 45.99 3.43
C ILE A 507 -44.39 46.54 4.82
N TYR A 508 -43.40 46.67 5.70
CA TYR A 508 -43.58 47.25 7.03
C TYR A 508 -44.11 48.69 6.97
N THR A 509 -43.52 49.53 6.13
CA THR A 509 -43.96 50.93 5.97
C THR A 509 -45.34 51.04 5.34
N ALA A 510 -45.68 50.17 4.36
CA ALA A 510 -47.02 50.08 3.80
C ALA A 510 -48.05 49.68 4.88
N MET A 511 -47.75 48.66 5.69
CA MET A 511 -48.61 48.20 6.79
C MET A 511 -48.79 49.26 7.89
N ALA A 512 -47.73 49.98 8.23
CA ALA A 512 -47.74 51.02 9.27
C ALA A 512 -48.54 52.28 8.85
N THR A 513 -48.70 52.53 7.55
CA THR A 513 -49.35 53.73 6.99
C THR A 513 -50.71 53.46 6.33
N ALA A 514 -51.05 52.18 6.07
CA ALA A 514 -52.31 51.79 5.46
C ALA A 514 -53.51 52.07 6.37
N THR A 515 -53.54 51.49 7.59
CA THR A 515 -54.64 51.66 8.55
C THR A 515 -54.16 51.63 10.02
N PRO A 516 -54.96 52.14 10.98
CA PRO A 516 -54.64 52.03 12.41
C PRO A 516 -54.58 50.58 12.93
N GLU A 517 -55.39 49.67 12.38
CA GLU A 517 -55.42 48.27 12.80
C GLU A 517 -54.22 47.48 12.25
N THR A 518 -53.81 47.75 11.01
CA THR A 518 -52.58 47.16 10.46
C THR A 518 -51.33 47.63 11.18
N LYS A 519 -51.31 48.88 11.66
CA LYS A 519 -50.22 49.42 12.49
C LYS A 519 -50.02 48.62 13.78
N LYS A 520 -51.09 48.23 14.49
CA LYS A 520 -51.01 47.41 15.71
C LYS A 520 -50.44 46.00 15.45
N LYS A 521 -50.63 45.46 14.24
CA LYS A 521 -50.14 44.13 13.87
C LYS A 521 -48.63 44.11 13.56
N VAL A 522 -48.03 45.24 13.21
CA VAL A 522 -46.59 45.35 12.92
C VAL A 522 -45.77 45.95 14.06
N THR A 523 -46.40 46.51 15.09
CA THR A 523 -45.68 47.02 16.26
C THR A 523 -44.95 45.88 16.99
N GLY A 524 -43.61 45.90 16.94
CA GLY A 524 -42.74 44.88 17.53
C GLY A 524 -42.02 43.97 16.52
N LEU A 525 -42.35 44.06 15.23
CA LEU A 525 -41.62 43.36 14.17
C LEU A 525 -40.42 44.20 13.72
N ASP A 526 -39.25 43.58 13.66
CA ASP A 526 -38.01 44.21 13.20
C ASP A 526 -37.59 43.68 11.82
N CYS A 527 -37.24 44.60 10.92
CA CYS A 527 -36.69 44.31 9.60
C CYS A 527 -35.16 44.49 9.55
N ASP A 528 -34.50 44.73 10.70
CA ASP A 528 -33.05 44.90 10.79
C ASP A 528 -32.32 43.54 10.67
N PRO A 529 -31.48 43.34 9.63
CA PRO A 529 -30.77 42.09 9.42
C PRO A 529 -29.47 41.98 10.23
N LYS A 530 -29.14 42.86 11.19
CA LYS A 530 -27.85 42.84 11.92
C LYS A 530 -27.41 41.45 12.40
N GLN A 531 -28.26 40.73 13.12
CA GLN A 531 -27.95 39.39 13.63
C GLN A 531 -27.77 38.37 12.50
N ALA A 532 -28.52 38.52 11.41
CA ALA A 532 -28.38 37.70 10.22
C ALA A 532 -27.10 38.01 9.43
N ILE A 533 -26.66 39.28 9.38
CA ILE A 533 -25.40 39.70 8.77
C ILE A 533 -24.21 39.16 9.56
N GLU A 534 -24.26 39.19 10.89
CA GLU A 534 -23.23 38.62 11.75
C GLU A 534 -23.10 37.10 11.52
N ALA A 535 -24.23 36.39 11.50
CA ALA A 535 -24.27 34.96 11.19
C ALA A 535 -23.81 34.62 9.76
N ALA A 536 -24.10 35.48 8.78
CA ALA A 536 -23.74 35.29 7.37
C ALA A 536 -22.35 35.82 7.00
N SER A 537 -21.65 36.49 7.92
CA SER A 537 -20.38 37.16 7.66
C SER A 537 -19.33 36.25 7.01
N LEU A 538 -19.25 35.00 7.47
CA LEU A 538 -18.35 33.98 6.94
C LEU A 538 -18.73 33.58 5.51
N VAL A 539 -20.03 33.35 5.25
CA VAL A 539 -20.54 33.00 3.92
C VAL A 539 -20.32 34.15 2.92
N PHE A 540 -20.48 35.40 3.36
CA PHE A 540 -20.20 36.58 2.55
C PHE A 540 -18.71 36.76 2.24
N ALA A 541 -17.83 36.47 3.20
CA ALA A 541 -16.39 36.45 2.98
C ALA A 541 -16.00 35.34 1.99
N LEU A 542 -16.59 34.14 2.10
CA LEU A 542 -16.37 33.03 1.17
C LEU A 542 -16.91 33.32 -0.24
N ASN A 543 -18.07 33.96 -0.37
CA ASN A 543 -18.63 34.33 -1.67
C ASN A 543 -17.78 35.38 -2.39
N SER A 544 -17.34 36.41 -1.66
CA SER A 544 -16.45 37.44 -2.24
C SER A 544 -15.07 36.86 -2.56
N GLY A 545 -14.52 36.03 -1.67
CA GLY A 545 -13.26 35.31 -1.90
C GLY A 545 -13.34 34.36 -3.10
N SER A 546 -14.44 33.61 -3.26
CA SER A 546 -14.65 32.73 -4.41
C SER A 546 -14.68 33.49 -5.74
N GLU A 547 -15.23 34.70 -5.77
CA GLU A 547 -15.27 35.52 -6.98
C GLU A 547 -13.87 36.05 -7.34
N VAL A 548 -13.12 36.54 -6.35
CA VAL A 548 -11.73 37.01 -6.54
C VAL A 548 -10.82 35.84 -6.94
N PHE A 549 -10.99 34.68 -6.31
CA PHE A 549 -10.26 33.46 -6.64
C PHE A 549 -10.56 32.98 -8.06
N GLY A 550 -11.83 32.96 -8.47
CA GLY A 550 -12.22 32.67 -9.85
C GLY A 550 -11.55 33.63 -10.85
N LYS A 551 -11.62 34.93 -10.57
CA LYS A 551 -11.05 35.98 -11.43
C LYS A 551 -9.53 36.04 -11.46
N THR A 552 -8.81 35.54 -10.45
CA THR A 552 -7.35 35.77 -10.33
C THR A 552 -6.53 34.48 -10.31
N CYS A 553 -7.11 33.38 -9.82
CA CYS A 553 -6.40 32.15 -9.49
C CYS A 553 -6.85 30.93 -10.29
N SER A 554 -8.12 30.88 -10.72
CA SER A 554 -8.60 29.80 -11.57
C SER A 554 -8.07 29.93 -13.01
N GLY A 555 -7.70 28.80 -13.64
CA GLY A 555 -7.21 28.71 -15.02
C GLY A 555 -5.72 28.38 -15.15
N GLY A 556 -5.39 27.27 -15.81
CA GLY A 556 -4.01 26.76 -15.96
C GLY A 556 -3.04 27.71 -16.69
N GLU A 557 -3.55 28.58 -17.57
CA GLU A 557 -2.76 29.58 -18.28
C GLU A 557 -2.11 30.61 -17.36
N ARG A 558 -2.64 30.81 -16.14
CA ARG A 558 -2.08 31.76 -15.17
C ARG A 558 -0.79 31.29 -14.53
N LEU A 559 -0.56 29.97 -14.50
CA LEU A 559 0.65 29.38 -13.95
C LEU A 559 1.84 29.48 -14.92
N ALA A 560 1.57 29.52 -16.24
CA ALA A 560 2.60 29.63 -17.27
C ALA A 560 3.33 30.99 -17.28
N GLN A 561 2.78 32.00 -16.58
CA GLN A 561 3.32 33.35 -16.49
C GLN A 561 4.54 33.43 -15.55
N TYR A 562 4.61 32.53 -14.58
CA TYR A 562 5.64 32.52 -13.54
C TYR A 562 6.75 31.55 -13.95
N LYS A 563 7.97 32.09 -14.07
CA LYS A 563 9.13 31.32 -14.53
C LYS A 563 9.94 30.75 -13.37
N THR A 564 9.84 31.35 -12.18
CA THR A 564 10.59 30.90 -11.01
C THR A 564 9.69 30.17 -10.03
N THR A 565 10.24 29.18 -9.34
CA THR A 565 9.52 28.40 -8.33
C THR A 565 9.08 29.25 -7.13
N ASP A 566 9.87 30.25 -6.74
CA ASP A 566 9.51 31.18 -5.66
C ASP A 566 8.29 32.05 -6.04
N GLU A 567 8.19 32.48 -7.30
CA GLU A 567 7.02 33.20 -7.81
C GLU A 567 5.76 32.33 -7.82
N LEU A 568 5.87 31.04 -8.18
CA LEU A 568 4.75 30.10 -8.18
C LEU A 568 4.17 29.87 -6.78
N PHE A 569 5.02 29.68 -5.76
CA PHE A 569 4.53 29.56 -4.38
C PHE A 569 4.06 30.91 -3.82
N GLY A 570 4.67 32.03 -4.22
CA GLY A 570 4.16 33.38 -3.94
C GLY A 570 2.74 33.58 -4.48
N PHE A 571 2.47 33.11 -5.69
CA PHE A 571 1.14 33.10 -6.30
C PHE A 571 0.16 32.21 -5.54
N ALA A 572 0.57 30.99 -5.16
CA ALA A 572 -0.26 30.09 -4.34
C ALA A 572 -0.69 30.73 -3.01
N ARG A 573 0.23 31.40 -2.31
CA ARG A 573 -0.08 32.12 -1.05
C ARG A 573 -1.04 33.28 -1.29
N LYS A 574 -0.89 34.01 -2.39
CA LYS A 574 -1.82 35.07 -2.77
C LYS A 574 -3.22 34.51 -3.03
N CYS A 575 -3.31 33.42 -3.78
CA CYS A 575 -4.59 32.74 -4.04
C CYS A 575 -5.25 32.19 -2.78
N LEU A 576 -4.45 31.71 -1.83
CA LEU A 576 -4.95 31.30 -0.52
C LEU A 576 -5.46 32.50 0.29
N ALA A 577 -4.77 33.64 0.28
CA ALA A 577 -5.23 34.86 0.95
C ALA A 577 -6.52 35.41 0.32
N ASP A 578 -6.64 35.34 -1.00
CA ASP A 578 -7.79 35.82 -1.77
C ASP A 578 -9.00 34.86 -1.70
N SER A 579 -8.84 33.66 -1.12
CA SER A 579 -9.89 32.61 -1.08
C SER A 579 -11.04 32.88 -0.11
N GLY A 580 -10.85 33.75 0.89
CA GLY A 580 -11.85 33.99 1.95
C GLY A 580 -12.07 32.82 2.91
N LEU A 581 -11.20 31.80 2.90
CA LEU A 581 -11.29 30.62 3.77
C LEU A 581 -11.07 30.98 5.27
N PRO A 582 -11.67 30.21 6.20
CA PRO A 582 -11.39 30.34 7.63
C PRO A 582 -9.89 30.17 7.96
N SER A 583 -9.46 30.77 9.08
CA SER A 583 -8.05 30.75 9.51
C SER A 583 -7.49 29.33 9.69
N LYS A 584 -8.28 28.41 10.26
CA LYS A 584 -7.87 27.01 10.48
C LYS A 584 -7.49 26.29 9.17
N GLU A 585 -8.27 26.47 8.12
CA GLU A 585 -8.04 25.83 6.81
C GLU A 585 -6.95 26.55 6.03
N THR A 586 -6.92 27.88 6.15
CA THR A 586 -5.82 28.70 5.65
C THR A 586 -4.49 28.24 6.25
N ASP A 587 -4.43 27.96 7.54
CA ASP A 587 -3.22 27.47 8.21
C ASP A 587 -2.83 26.07 7.76
N GLN A 588 -3.80 25.16 7.56
CA GLN A 588 -3.54 23.83 7.01
C GLN A 588 -2.94 23.88 5.60
N LEU A 589 -3.54 24.67 4.71
CA LEU A 589 -3.07 24.85 3.34
C LEU A 589 -1.74 25.61 3.29
N ARG A 590 -1.55 26.61 4.17
CA ARG A 590 -0.29 27.34 4.31
C ARG A 590 0.83 26.42 4.82
N ASN A 591 0.54 25.54 5.77
CA ASN A 591 1.49 24.52 6.22
C ASN A 591 1.83 23.53 5.10
N LYS A 592 0.84 23.13 4.27
CA LYS A 592 1.08 22.30 3.09
C LYS A 592 1.98 23.02 2.07
N ILE A 593 1.72 24.29 1.78
CA ILE A 593 2.57 25.13 0.91
C ILE A 593 3.99 25.23 1.47
N ASN A 594 4.14 25.59 2.75
CA ASN A 594 5.45 25.72 3.40
C ASN A 594 6.20 24.37 3.46
N PHE A 595 5.50 23.26 3.68
CA PHE A 595 6.11 21.93 3.68
C PHE A 595 6.65 21.54 2.30
N ILE A 596 5.90 21.84 1.24
CA ILE A 596 6.34 21.58 -0.14
C ILE A 596 7.53 22.48 -0.48
N GLU A 597 7.53 23.74 -0.05
CA GLU A 597 8.66 24.66 -0.23
C GLU A 597 9.92 24.25 0.56
N LEU A 598 9.76 23.70 1.78
CA LEU A 598 10.88 23.25 2.60
C LEU A 598 11.55 21.98 2.05
N ASN A 599 10.78 21.14 1.36
CA ASN A 599 11.25 19.90 0.72
C ASN A 599 11.74 20.11 -0.72
N ARG A 600 12.01 21.36 -1.11
CA ARG A 600 12.42 21.73 -2.47
C ARG A 600 13.85 21.29 -2.77
N ASP A 601 14.05 20.80 -3.99
CA ASP A 601 15.23 20.08 -4.46
C ASP A 601 16.54 20.89 -4.50
N ASP A 602 16.44 22.22 -4.51
CA ASP A 602 17.54 23.19 -4.60
C ASP A 602 17.99 23.75 -3.24
N LYS A 603 17.17 23.61 -2.19
CA LYS A 603 17.45 24.06 -0.82
C LYS A 603 17.53 22.90 0.17
N ALA A 604 16.96 21.74 -0.16
CA ALA A 604 16.99 20.57 0.69
C ALA A 604 18.35 19.87 0.64
N HIS A 605 18.71 19.20 1.74
CA HIS A 605 19.89 18.35 1.80
C HIS A 605 19.80 17.27 0.70
N ARG A 606 20.92 16.91 0.04
CA ARG A 606 20.97 15.90 -1.06
C ARG A 606 20.27 14.57 -0.73
N PHE A 607 20.15 14.24 0.55
CA PHE A 607 19.40 13.08 1.04
C PHE A 607 17.87 13.19 0.82
N VAL A 608 17.30 14.36 1.05
CA VAL A 608 15.86 14.60 0.84
C VAL A 608 15.58 14.60 -0.66
N VAL A 609 16.49 15.17 -1.46
CA VAL A 609 16.45 15.14 -2.94
C VAL A 609 16.41 13.71 -3.48
N THR A 610 17.30 12.85 -2.98
CA THR A 610 17.36 11.44 -3.40
C THR A 610 16.17 10.62 -2.91
N TRP A 611 15.71 10.85 -1.68
CA TRP A 611 14.51 10.19 -1.15
C TRP A 611 13.24 10.60 -1.89
N ASN A 612 13.10 11.90 -2.18
CA ASN A 612 12.01 12.41 -3.01
C ASN A 612 12.06 11.79 -4.41
N ALA A 613 13.25 11.66 -5.02
CA ALA A 613 13.38 11.00 -6.32
C ALA A 613 12.86 9.56 -6.34
N PHE A 614 12.94 8.81 -5.23
CA PHE A 614 12.30 7.50 -5.11
C PHE A 614 10.78 7.59 -4.99
N GLY A 615 10.28 8.52 -4.17
CA GLY A 615 8.84 8.81 -4.06
C GLY A 615 8.21 9.29 -5.37
N ASP A 616 9.00 9.97 -6.21
CA ASP A 616 8.62 10.46 -7.53
C ASP A 616 8.72 9.38 -8.62
N GLY A 617 9.18 8.17 -8.30
CA GLY A 617 9.29 7.07 -9.27
C GLY A 617 10.38 7.24 -10.32
N ASN A 618 11.45 8.02 -10.04
CA ASN A 618 12.51 8.26 -11.01
C ASN A 618 13.31 6.98 -11.29
N ARG A 619 13.19 6.45 -12.52
CA ARG A 619 13.86 5.23 -12.98
C ARG A 619 15.38 5.27 -12.82
N LEU A 620 15.99 6.46 -12.90
CA LEU A 620 17.43 6.64 -12.74
C LEU A 620 17.90 6.45 -11.29
N ALA A 621 17.06 6.79 -10.30
CA ALA A 621 17.35 6.53 -8.89
C ALA A 621 17.37 5.02 -8.61
N TYR A 622 16.40 4.29 -9.16
CA TYR A 622 16.37 2.83 -9.09
C TYR A 622 17.56 2.18 -9.81
N LEU A 623 18.00 2.73 -10.95
CA LEU A 623 19.19 2.26 -11.66
C LEU A 623 20.46 2.44 -10.81
N ALA A 624 20.65 3.62 -10.20
CA ALA A 624 21.80 3.90 -9.33
C ALA A 624 21.82 2.95 -8.11
N LEU A 625 20.66 2.70 -7.51
CA LEU A 625 20.51 1.75 -6.40
C LEU A 625 20.83 0.32 -6.84
N ALA A 626 20.34 -0.10 -8.02
CA ALA A 626 20.60 -1.42 -8.56
C ALA A 626 22.09 -1.65 -8.84
N ILE A 627 22.81 -0.65 -9.38
CA ILE A 627 24.26 -0.73 -9.61
C ILE A 627 25.00 -0.87 -8.27
N ALA A 628 24.66 -0.08 -7.25
CA ALA A 628 25.29 -0.14 -5.93
C ALA A 628 25.10 -1.52 -5.27
N ILE A 629 23.87 -2.07 -5.29
CA ILE A 629 23.58 -3.43 -4.77
C ILE A 629 24.35 -4.49 -5.57
N THR A 630 24.45 -4.35 -6.89
CA THR A 630 25.13 -5.32 -7.75
C THR A 630 26.62 -5.39 -7.43
N ILE A 631 27.29 -4.26 -7.23
CA ILE A 631 28.72 -4.21 -6.90
C ILE A 631 28.98 -4.92 -5.57
N ASP A 632 28.23 -4.61 -4.51
CA ASP A 632 28.42 -5.23 -3.20
C ASP A 632 28.04 -6.73 -3.20
N SER A 633 27.06 -7.13 -4.02
CA SER A 633 26.70 -8.54 -4.22
C SER A 633 27.81 -9.33 -4.92
N LEU A 634 28.53 -8.71 -5.87
CA LEU A 634 29.69 -9.32 -6.52
C LEU A 634 30.87 -9.47 -5.54
N VAL A 635 31.06 -8.52 -4.62
CA VAL A 635 32.04 -8.65 -3.53
C VAL A 635 31.68 -9.83 -2.62
N PHE A 636 30.41 -9.98 -2.27
CA PHE A 636 29.93 -11.12 -1.48
C PHE A 636 30.16 -12.46 -2.17
N MET A 637 29.72 -12.58 -3.42
CA MET A 637 29.85 -13.82 -4.20
C MET A 637 31.32 -14.21 -4.38
N SER A 638 32.18 -13.25 -4.72
CA SER A 638 33.62 -13.51 -4.85
C SER A 638 34.28 -13.90 -3.52
N GLY A 639 33.85 -13.32 -2.39
CA GLY A 639 34.28 -13.73 -1.06
C GLY A 639 33.81 -15.15 -0.67
N LEU A 640 32.56 -15.48 -0.97
CA LEU A 640 31.97 -16.79 -0.69
C LEU A 640 32.66 -17.92 -1.47
N PHE A 641 32.83 -17.73 -2.78
CA PHE A 641 33.48 -18.72 -3.64
C PHE A 641 35.00 -18.80 -3.41
N GLY A 642 35.63 -17.69 -3.02
CA GLY A 642 37.04 -17.68 -2.61
C GLY A 642 37.31 -18.61 -1.41
N ALA A 643 36.40 -18.65 -0.44
CA ALA A 643 36.55 -19.49 0.76
C ALA A 643 36.33 -21.00 0.49
N ASN A 644 35.39 -21.37 -0.39
CA ASN A 644 35.09 -22.76 -0.73
C ASN A 644 36.22 -23.50 -1.46
N ALA A 645 37.18 -22.77 -2.00
CA ALA A 645 38.17 -23.29 -2.92
C ALA A 645 39.49 -23.72 -2.26
N VAL A 646 39.68 -23.42 -0.95
CA VAL A 646 40.83 -23.86 -0.12
C VAL A 646 40.42 -25.07 0.74
N ARG A 647 39.66 -26.01 0.16
CA ARG A 647 39.09 -27.16 0.88
C ARG A 647 40.09 -28.31 1.03
N SER A 648 40.17 -28.89 2.23
CA SER A 648 40.85 -30.17 2.44
C SER A 648 39.95 -31.33 2.01
N PRO A 649 40.47 -32.35 1.30
CA PRO A 649 39.70 -33.57 0.97
C PRO A 649 39.10 -34.24 2.21
N LEU A 650 39.77 -34.12 3.37
CA LEU A 650 39.26 -34.67 4.64
C LEU A 650 37.99 -34.00 5.15
N SER A 651 37.65 -32.81 4.65
CA SER A 651 36.40 -32.13 4.99
C SER A 651 35.18 -32.86 4.43
N ASP A 652 35.35 -33.73 3.42
CA ASP A 652 34.30 -34.56 2.83
C ASP A 652 33.93 -35.79 3.65
N VAL A 653 34.71 -36.11 4.70
CA VAL A 653 34.43 -37.25 5.56
C VAL A 653 33.20 -36.98 6.43
N PRO A 654 32.16 -37.84 6.39
CA PRO A 654 31.00 -37.69 7.27
C PRO A 654 31.43 -37.82 8.74
N SER A 655 31.28 -36.75 9.52
CA SER A 655 31.69 -36.72 10.93
C SER A 655 30.53 -36.30 11.84
N HIS A 656 30.46 -36.93 13.01
CA HIS A 656 29.53 -36.58 14.08
C HIS A 656 29.99 -35.37 14.91
N LYS A 657 31.27 -34.99 14.80
CA LYS A 657 31.86 -33.87 15.54
C LYS A 657 32.30 -32.79 14.56
N ALA A 658 31.81 -31.57 14.76
CA ALA A 658 32.24 -30.40 14.00
C ALA A 658 33.73 -30.13 14.25
N ARG A 659 34.58 -30.37 13.25
CA ARG A 659 36.00 -30.05 13.25
C ARG A 659 36.32 -29.28 11.97
N SER A 660 37.15 -28.26 12.06
CA SER A 660 37.58 -27.52 10.86
C SER A 660 38.50 -28.40 9.99
N ALA A 661 38.59 -28.10 8.70
CA ALA A 661 39.50 -28.80 7.78
C ALA A 661 40.94 -28.82 8.33
N GLN A 662 41.43 -27.69 8.84
CA GLN A 662 42.77 -27.58 9.45
C GLN A 662 42.94 -28.50 10.67
N GLN A 663 41.90 -28.65 11.51
CA GLN A 663 41.94 -29.56 12.65
C GLN A 663 41.98 -31.03 12.21
N LEU A 664 41.29 -31.39 11.13
CA LEU A 664 41.31 -32.74 10.55
C LEU A 664 42.68 -33.08 9.96
N GLU A 665 43.27 -32.15 9.19
CA GLU A 665 44.62 -32.31 8.65
C GLU A 665 45.65 -32.46 9.76
N ALA A 666 45.59 -31.61 10.79
CA ALA A 666 46.53 -31.65 11.91
C ALA A 666 46.51 -33.00 12.66
N ILE A 667 45.36 -33.67 12.78
CA ILE A 667 45.26 -34.98 13.44
C ILE A 667 46.02 -36.05 12.65
N ILE A 668 45.86 -36.07 11.33
CA ILE A 668 46.54 -37.04 10.46
C ILE A 668 48.02 -36.70 10.30
N GLU A 669 48.36 -35.42 10.09
CA GLU A 669 49.76 -34.98 9.97
C GLU A 669 50.56 -35.25 11.24
N ASN A 670 49.97 -35.10 12.44
CA ASN A 670 50.62 -35.47 13.69
C ASN A 670 50.88 -36.99 13.80
N ALA A 671 49.97 -37.83 13.31
CA ALA A 671 50.15 -39.28 13.28
C ALA A 671 51.19 -39.74 12.24
N LEU A 672 51.59 -38.87 11.31
CA LEU A 672 52.63 -39.13 10.32
C LEU A 672 54.03 -38.74 10.81
N LEU A 673 54.15 -38.01 11.92
CA LEU A 673 55.45 -37.64 12.49
C LEU A 673 56.16 -38.90 13.07
N PRO A 674 57.51 -38.97 13.04
CA PRO A 674 58.46 -37.91 12.67
C PRO A 674 58.83 -37.81 11.19
N ASP A 675 58.53 -38.81 10.34
CA ASP A 675 58.83 -38.79 8.88
C ASP A 675 57.52 -38.84 8.09
N THR A 676 57.06 -37.66 7.70
CA THR A 676 55.75 -37.46 7.07
C THR A 676 55.66 -38.13 5.70
N PHE A 677 56.75 -38.07 4.92
CA PHE A 677 56.81 -38.65 3.58
C PHE A 677 56.83 -40.17 3.62
N SER A 678 57.73 -40.76 4.43
CA SER A 678 57.91 -42.20 4.51
C SER A 678 56.68 -42.88 5.09
N ASN A 679 56.12 -42.35 6.18
CA ASN A 679 54.94 -42.92 6.83
C ASN A 679 53.70 -42.83 5.91
N ALA A 680 53.51 -41.72 5.19
CA ALA A 680 52.41 -41.60 4.23
C ALA A 680 52.54 -42.61 3.08
N LYS A 681 53.75 -42.83 2.56
CA LYS A 681 54.01 -43.83 1.50
C LYS A 681 53.83 -45.26 2.00
N ILE A 682 54.22 -45.57 3.23
CA ILE A 682 53.99 -46.89 3.85
C ILE A 682 52.49 -47.19 3.92
N VAL A 683 51.69 -46.22 4.39
CA VAL A 683 50.24 -46.38 4.51
C VAL A 683 49.60 -46.53 3.14
N LEU A 684 49.95 -45.69 2.16
CA LEU A 684 49.45 -45.79 0.78
C LEU A 684 49.83 -47.12 0.12
N GLY A 685 51.03 -47.65 0.40
CA GLY A 685 51.50 -48.94 -0.14
C GLY A 685 50.87 -50.16 0.52
N ALA A 686 50.26 -50.01 1.68
CA ALA A 686 49.57 -51.08 2.40
C ALA A 686 48.06 -51.19 2.06
N MET A 687 47.52 -50.23 1.31
CA MET A 687 46.13 -50.19 0.89
C MET A 687 45.88 -51.11 -0.31
N HIS A 688 44.95 -52.07 -0.13
CA HIS A 688 44.45 -52.93 -1.19
C HIS A 688 43.06 -52.47 -1.61
N THR A 689 42.81 -52.33 -2.90
CA THR A 689 41.51 -51.85 -3.42
C THR A 689 40.39 -52.87 -3.18
N ILE A 690 39.23 -52.40 -2.75
CA ILE A 690 38.00 -53.20 -2.56
C ILE A 690 36.83 -52.59 -3.34
N SER A 691 35.76 -53.37 -3.55
CA SER A 691 34.51 -52.84 -4.10
C SER A 691 33.91 -51.79 -3.16
N ASN A 692 33.47 -50.66 -3.71
CA ASN A 692 32.94 -49.55 -2.90
C ASN A 692 31.68 -49.98 -2.12
N THR A 693 31.80 -50.03 -0.81
CA THR A 693 30.69 -50.25 0.13
C THR A 693 30.66 -49.09 1.11
N GLU A 694 29.56 -48.32 1.15
CA GLU A 694 29.37 -47.18 2.08
C GLU A 694 30.47 -46.07 2.00
N GLY A 695 31.18 -45.96 0.86
CA GLY A 695 32.25 -44.98 0.63
C GLY A 695 33.65 -45.46 1.05
N TYR A 696 33.83 -46.73 1.41
CA TYR A 696 35.15 -47.33 1.65
C TYR A 696 35.69 -47.97 0.36
N VAL A 697 36.93 -47.63 0.00
CA VAL A 697 37.55 -48.00 -1.30
C VAL A 697 38.79 -48.87 -1.16
N ALA A 698 39.39 -48.93 0.04
CA ALA A 698 40.56 -49.77 0.29
C ALA A 698 40.48 -50.50 1.63
N GLU A 699 41.16 -51.64 1.73
CA GLU A 699 41.40 -52.35 2.98
C GLU A 699 42.90 -52.39 3.32
N VAL A 700 43.24 -52.36 4.61
CA VAL A 700 44.59 -52.54 5.14
C VAL A 700 44.60 -53.63 6.19
N ASP A 701 45.44 -54.64 5.99
CA ASP A 701 45.73 -55.67 7.00
C ASP A 701 47.14 -55.46 7.59
N PRO A 702 47.26 -54.94 8.84
CA PRO A 702 48.55 -54.75 9.48
C PRO A 702 49.21 -56.06 9.94
N GLY A 703 48.52 -57.21 9.89
CA GLY A 703 49.06 -58.51 10.29
C GLY A 703 50.13 -59.06 9.36
N GLY A 704 50.16 -58.62 8.10
CA GLY A 704 51.14 -59.05 7.08
C GLY A 704 52.49 -58.33 7.09
N TYR A 705 52.70 -57.38 8.00
CA TYR A 705 53.90 -56.52 8.05
C TYR A 705 54.75 -56.80 9.30
N ASP A 706 56.01 -56.36 9.28
CA ASP A 706 56.89 -56.44 10.45
C ASP A 706 56.33 -55.64 11.64
N PRO A 707 56.67 -56.01 12.90
CA PRO A 707 56.06 -55.40 14.09
C PRO A 707 56.21 -53.86 14.15
N GLU A 708 57.30 -53.31 13.61
CA GLU A 708 57.58 -51.88 13.60
C GLU A 708 56.69 -51.14 12.57
N THR A 709 56.62 -51.65 11.34
CA THR A 709 55.74 -51.12 10.29
C THR A 709 54.27 -51.26 10.66
N ALA A 710 53.88 -52.39 11.28
CA ALA A 710 52.53 -52.61 11.75
C ALA A 710 52.11 -51.63 12.85
N ALA A 711 53.04 -51.19 13.71
CA ALA A 711 52.77 -50.15 14.71
C ALA A 711 52.48 -48.79 14.05
N ARG A 712 53.31 -48.38 13.08
CA ARG A 712 53.14 -47.13 12.32
C ARG A 712 51.85 -47.10 11.50
N LEU A 713 51.50 -48.23 10.86
CA LEU A 713 50.23 -48.37 10.15
C LEU A 713 49.04 -48.19 11.11
N ARG A 714 49.07 -48.82 12.28
CA ARG A 714 47.99 -48.69 13.28
C ARG A 714 47.85 -47.27 13.81
N GLU A 715 48.93 -46.52 13.96
CA GLU A 715 48.89 -45.12 14.42
C GLU A 715 48.10 -44.23 13.45
N VAL A 716 48.43 -44.26 12.16
CA VAL A 716 47.74 -43.47 11.12
C VAL A 716 46.30 -43.96 10.90
N LEU A 717 46.07 -45.28 10.88
CA LEU A 717 44.72 -45.84 10.72
C LEU A 717 43.82 -45.56 11.93
N SER A 718 44.39 -45.53 13.14
CA SER A 718 43.67 -45.12 14.36
C SER A 718 43.30 -43.64 14.30
N ALA A 719 44.23 -42.78 13.89
CA ALA A 719 43.95 -41.36 13.66
C ALA A 719 42.83 -41.17 12.62
N GLY A 720 42.89 -41.92 11.51
CA GLY A 720 41.84 -41.99 10.49
C GLY A 720 40.48 -42.46 11.03
N ALA A 721 40.47 -43.40 11.99
CA ALA A 721 39.24 -43.84 12.64
C ALA A 721 38.64 -42.75 13.53
N THR A 722 39.47 -41.92 14.19
CA THR A 722 38.97 -40.81 15.03
C THR A 722 38.24 -39.71 14.26
N ILE A 723 38.47 -39.61 12.95
CA ILE A 723 37.82 -38.65 12.05
C ILE A 723 36.74 -39.29 11.17
N GLY A 724 36.46 -40.60 11.34
CA GLY A 724 35.45 -41.33 10.55
C GLY A 724 35.92 -41.80 9.17
N ALA A 725 37.19 -41.58 8.83
CA ALA A 725 37.77 -41.95 7.54
C ALA A 725 38.18 -43.44 7.45
N VAL A 726 38.27 -44.12 8.60
CA VAL A 726 38.65 -45.54 8.68
C VAL A 726 37.68 -46.30 9.59
N LYS A 727 37.25 -47.49 9.17
CA LYS A 727 36.39 -48.40 9.94
C LYS A 727 37.13 -49.73 10.17
N ARG A 728 37.06 -50.28 11.39
CA ARG A 728 37.71 -51.55 11.71
C ARG A 728 36.70 -52.70 11.64
N GLU A 729 37.02 -53.74 10.88
CA GLU A 729 36.14 -54.90 10.66
C GLU A 729 36.96 -56.20 10.63
N GLN A 730 36.64 -57.16 11.51
CA GLN A 730 37.26 -58.50 11.57
C GLN A 730 38.80 -58.55 11.48
N GLY A 731 39.49 -57.56 12.07
CA GLY A 731 40.96 -57.47 12.08
C GLY A 731 41.58 -56.65 10.95
N ARG A 732 40.78 -56.24 9.95
CA ARG A 732 41.17 -55.36 8.84
C ARG A 732 40.66 -53.94 9.06
N TYR A 733 41.24 -52.99 8.35
CA TYR A 733 40.84 -51.58 8.36
C TYR A 733 40.33 -51.18 6.98
N LEU A 734 39.07 -50.78 6.89
CA LEU A 734 38.46 -50.21 5.70
C LEU A 734 38.74 -48.70 5.66
N VAL A 735 39.26 -48.20 4.55
CA VAL A 735 39.70 -46.83 4.34
C VAL A 735 38.85 -46.15 3.27
N ARG A 736 38.36 -44.95 3.54
CA ARG A 736 37.63 -44.12 2.58
C ARG A 736 38.54 -43.42 1.58
N SER A 737 37.99 -43.02 0.43
CA SER A 737 38.71 -42.32 -0.65
C SER A 737 39.36 -41.01 -0.21
N GLU A 738 38.73 -40.26 0.69
CA GLU A 738 39.20 -38.94 1.10
C GLU A 738 40.53 -39.02 1.84
N LEU A 739 40.76 -40.08 2.64
CA LEU A 739 42.03 -40.29 3.33
C LEU A 739 43.15 -40.70 2.36
N TYR A 740 42.83 -41.49 1.34
CA TYR A 740 43.78 -41.85 0.29
C TYR A 740 44.24 -40.58 -0.46
N GLU A 741 43.30 -39.74 -0.89
CA GLU A 741 43.58 -38.47 -1.58
C GLU A 741 44.43 -37.54 -0.71
N PHE A 742 44.04 -37.37 0.56
CA PHE A 742 44.79 -36.54 1.50
C PHE A 742 46.23 -37.03 1.70
N LEU A 743 46.43 -38.33 1.99
CA LEU A 743 47.76 -38.90 2.17
C LEU A 743 48.63 -38.77 0.91
N SER A 744 48.03 -38.86 -0.28
CA SER A 744 48.73 -38.64 -1.55
C SER A 744 49.21 -37.19 -1.72
N ILE A 745 48.39 -36.22 -1.33
CA ILE A 745 48.71 -34.79 -1.36
C ILE A 745 49.79 -34.47 -0.32
N VAL A 746 49.68 -35.00 0.90
CA VAL A 746 50.68 -34.82 1.96
C VAL A 746 52.02 -35.40 1.54
N ALA A 747 52.05 -36.61 0.98
CA ALA A 747 53.27 -37.22 0.48
C ALA A 747 53.93 -36.38 -0.64
N LYS A 748 53.14 -35.85 -1.58
CA LYS A 748 53.65 -34.96 -2.63
C LYS A 748 54.16 -33.63 -2.04
N ARG A 749 53.40 -33.01 -1.14
CA ARG A 749 53.74 -31.74 -0.48
C ARG A 749 55.03 -31.87 0.35
N ALA A 750 55.17 -32.95 1.12
CA ALA A 750 56.37 -33.23 1.91
C ALA A 750 57.61 -33.43 1.00
N TYR A 751 57.43 -34.09 -0.14
CA TYR A 751 58.48 -34.25 -1.15
C TYR A 751 58.90 -32.92 -1.78
N ASP A 752 57.94 -32.10 -2.21
CA ASP A 752 58.21 -30.81 -2.88
C ASP A 752 58.78 -29.76 -1.91
N LYS A 753 58.26 -29.68 -0.68
CA LYS A 753 58.70 -28.73 0.37
C LYS A 753 60.15 -28.93 0.79
N ASN A 754 60.59 -30.18 0.82
CA ASN A 754 61.94 -30.56 1.24
C ASN A 754 62.90 -30.78 0.07
N ARG A 755 62.49 -30.39 -1.15
CA ARG A 755 63.36 -30.37 -2.33
C ARG A 755 64.46 -29.32 -2.14
N GLY A 756 65.58 -29.74 -1.53
CA GLY A 756 66.79 -28.95 -1.34
C GLY A 756 66.96 -28.24 0.01
N ARG A 757 66.14 -28.52 1.05
CA ARG A 757 66.38 -28.05 2.43
C ARG A 757 66.41 -29.22 3.41
N PHE A 758 67.54 -29.37 4.10
CA PHE A 758 67.79 -30.43 5.08
C PHE A 758 67.17 -30.09 6.44
N THR A 759 65.96 -30.57 6.69
CA THR A 759 65.43 -30.73 8.06
C THR A 759 64.76 -32.08 8.27
N GLU A 760 64.23 -32.70 7.22
CA GLU A 760 63.73 -34.07 7.19
C GLU A 760 64.61 -34.82 6.18
N ASN A 761 65.32 -35.88 6.58
CA ASN A 761 66.28 -36.58 5.71
C ASN A 761 65.57 -37.46 4.66
N ILE A 762 64.68 -36.87 3.87
CA ILE A 762 63.95 -37.53 2.77
C ILE A 762 64.95 -38.08 1.73
N GLU A 763 66.07 -37.40 1.50
CA GLU A 763 67.15 -37.93 0.65
C GLU A 763 67.70 -39.26 1.21
N GLN A 764 67.80 -39.40 2.53
CA GLN A 764 68.23 -40.65 3.17
C GLN A 764 67.13 -41.72 3.12
N SER A 765 65.86 -41.36 3.33
CA SER A 765 64.73 -42.30 3.21
C SER A 765 64.57 -42.82 1.77
N VAL A 766 64.70 -41.96 0.76
CA VAL A 766 64.69 -42.34 -0.67
C VAL A 766 65.92 -43.20 -1.01
N LYS A 767 67.12 -42.79 -0.59
CA LYS A 767 68.34 -43.60 -0.78
C LYS A 767 68.23 -44.98 -0.11
N THR A 768 67.61 -45.06 1.06
CA THR A 768 67.38 -46.34 1.75
C THR A 768 66.40 -47.22 0.98
N GLN A 769 65.34 -46.67 0.40
CA GLN A 769 64.40 -47.42 -0.45
C GLN A 769 65.03 -47.87 -1.77
N GLU A 770 65.83 -47.03 -2.42
CA GLU A 770 66.58 -47.39 -3.63
C GLU A 770 67.63 -48.46 -3.34
N LEU A 771 68.34 -48.33 -2.21
CA LEU A 771 69.28 -49.33 -1.71
C LEU A 771 68.57 -50.66 -1.48
N GLU A 772 67.46 -50.68 -0.75
CA GLU A 772 66.70 -51.91 -0.48
C GLU A 772 66.24 -52.60 -1.78
N LYS A 773 65.76 -51.84 -2.77
CA LYS A 773 65.39 -52.36 -4.09
C LYS A 773 66.57 -52.97 -4.84
N MET A 774 67.70 -52.26 -4.92
CA MET A 774 68.89 -52.74 -5.62
C MET A 774 69.50 -53.98 -4.95
N ILE A 775 69.55 -54.02 -3.62
CA ILE A 775 70.01 -55.18 -2.86
C ILE A 775 69.04 -56.35 -3.02
N ALA A 776 67.72 -56.12 -3.00
CA ALA A 776 66.73 -57.17 -3.25
C ALA A 776 66.89 -57.80 -4.65
N VAL A 777 67.15 -56.99 -5.68
CA VAL A 777 67.46 -57.48 -7.04
C VAL A 777 68.77 -58.28 -7.06
N ALA A 778 69.80 -57.82 -6.34
CA ALA A 778 71.09 -58.51 -6.26
C ALA A 778 71.02 -59.88 -5.56
N LEU A 779 69.98 -60.10 -4.74
CA LEU A 779 69.72 -61.33 -3.98
C LEU A 779 68.79 -62.33 -4.69
N LEU A 780 68.29 -62.03 -5.90
CA LEU A 780 67.49 -62.98 -6.69
C LEU A 780 68.31 -64.24 -7.06
N PRO A 781 67.70 -65.43 -7.15
CA PRO A 781 66.24 -65.70 -7.22
C PRO A 781 65.50 -65.78 -5.87
N SER A 782 66.20 -65.94 -4.75
CA SER A 782 65.58 -66.13 -3.42
C SER A 782 66.11 -65.13 -2.39
N VAL A 783 65.40 -64.01 -2.21
CA VAL A 783 65.89 -62.85 -1.43
C VAL A 783 66.19 -63.21 0.04
N GLY A 784 65.31 -63.96 0.70
CA GLY A 784 65.44 -64.30 2.12
C GLY A 784 66.65 -65.19 2.44
N PRO A 785 66.71 -66.42 1.89
CA PRO A 785 67.84 -67.34 2.11
C PRO A 785 69.17 -66.74 1.64
N ASN A 786 69.18 -65.99 0.55
CA ASN A 786 70.40 -65.35 0.06
C ASN A 786 70.84 -64.19 0.97
N ALA A 787 69.91 -63.44 1.58
CA ALA A 787 70.25 -62.40 2.56
C ALA A 787 70.88 -63.01 3.81
N GLU A 788 70.32 -64.11 4.32
CA GLU A 788 70.89 -64.86 5.44
C GLU A 788 72.26 -65.46 5.12
N LEU A 789 72.41 -66.02 3.92
CA LEU A 789 73.69 -66.51 3.40
C LEU A 789 74.75 -65.40 3.38
N VAL A 790 74.43 -64.22 2.84
CA VAL A 790 75.39 -63.10 2.81
C VAL A 790 75.70 -62.61 4.23
N LEU A 791 74.71 -62.51 5.11
CA LEU A 791 74.93 -62.14 6.52
C LEU A 791 75.82 -63.14 7.27
N SER A 792 75.78 -64.43 6.91
CA SER A 792 76.60 -65.49 7.54
C SER A 792 78.10 -65.37 7.25
N HIS A 793 78.48 -64.67 6.17
CA HIS A 793 79.88 -64.41 5.80
C HIS A 793 80.37 -63.04 6.25
N LEU A 794 79.59 -62.32 7.07
CA LEU A 794 79.97 -61.02 7.61
C LEU A 794 80.66 -61.17 8.97
N HIS A 795 81.89 -60.68 9.07
CA HIS A 795 82.65 -60.65 10.31
C HIS A 795 82.58 -59.25 10.94
N PRO A 796 82.40 -59.12 12.27
CA PRO A 796 82.38 -57.82 12.93
C PRO A 796 83.78 -57.21 13.01
N ILE A 797 83.87 -55.89 12.88
CA ILE A 797 85.12 -55.14 13.04
C ILE A 797 84.91 -53.94 13.97
N SER A 798 85.99 -53.48 14.62
CA SER A 798 85.96 -52.20 15.34
C SER A 798 85.97 -51.04 14.34
N GLU A 799 85.30 -49.93 14.68
CA GLU A 799 85.35 -48.71 13.86
C GLU A 799 86.81 -48.23 13.75
N GLU A 800 87.39 -48.39 12.57
CA GLU A 800 88.78 -48.05 12.27
C GLU A 800 88.86 -46.54 11.99
N LYS A 801 89.89 -45.85 12.55
CA LYS A 801 90.10 -44.40 12.34
C LYS A 801 90.24 -44.11 10.84
N GLY A 802 89.18 -43.58 10.22
CA GLY A 802 89.12 -43.25 8.79
C GLY A 802 87.82 -43.67 8.09
N PHE A 803 87.03 -44.57 8.67
CA PHE A 803 85.78 -45.07 8.08
C PHE A 803 84.64 -45.14 9.12
N PRO A 804 84.08 -43.98 9.54
CA PRO A 804 82.96 -43.95 10.50
C PRO A 804 81.72 -44.66 9.93
N GLY A 805 81.04 -45.48 10.74
CA GLY A 805 79.83 -46.21 10.34
C GLY A 805 80.06 -47.55 9.63
N PHE A 806 81.31 -47.93 9.36
CA PHE A 806 81.67 -49.24 8.81
C PHE A 806 81.90 -50.26 9.93
N THR A 807 81.13 -51.33 9.93
CA THR A 807 80.96 -52.21 11.12
C THR A 807 81.18 -53.70 10.82
N SER A 808 81.23 -54.08 9.55
CA SER A 808 81.40 -55.48 9.15
C SER A 808 82.39 -55.61 8.01
N GLU A 809 83.01 -56.78 7.88
CA GLU A 809 83.88 -57.13 6.76
C GLU A 809 83.49 -58.46 6.11
N VAL A 810 83.85 -58.62 4.84
CA VAL A 810 83.76 -59.89 4.10
C VAL A 810 85.11 -60.19 3.48
N LEU A 811 85.60 -61.41 3.71
CA LEU A 811 86.78 -61.96 3.06
C LEU A 811 86.33 -62.86 1.90
N LEU A 812 86.39 -62.36 0.66
CA LEU A 812 85.90 -63.11 -0.52
C LEU A 812 86.63 -64.44 -0.76
N ALA A 813 87.81 -64.64 -0.17
CA ALA A 813 88.54 -65.90 -0.28
C ALA A 813 87.94 -67.02 0.60
N GLU A 814 87.28 -66.68 1.70
CA GLU A 814 86.71 -67.63 2.66
C GLU A 814 85.27 -68.05 2.27
N VAL A 815 84.64 -67.29 1.39
CA VAL A 815 83.32 -67.61 0.83
C VAL A 815 83.45 -68.80 -0.13
N GLY A 816 82.65 -69.86 0.04
CA GLY A 816 82.63 -71.01 -0.88
C GLY A 816 82.22 -70.61 -2.31
N GLU A 817 82.73 -71.31 -3.34
CA GLU A 817 82.51 -70.96 -4.76
C GLU A 817 81.03 -70.80 -5.14
N ASP A 818 80.15 -71.62 -4.57
CA ASP A 818 78.69 -71.57 -4.81
C ASP A 818 78.04 -70.27 -4.27
N HIS A 819 78.63 -69.70 -3.21
CA HIS A 819 78.14 -68.50 -2.52
C HIS A 819 78.78 -67.21 -3.06
N LYS A 820 79.97 -67.30 -3.67
CA LYS A 820 80.74 -66.15 -4.16
C LYS A 820 79.96 -65.29 -5.14
N ARG A 821 79.14 -65.88 -6.00
CA ARG A 821 78.34 -65.13 -6.99
C ARG A 821 77.32 -64.21 -6.31
N THR A 822 76.59 -64.72 -5.33
CA THR A 822 75.55 -63.97 -4.60
C THR A 822 76.18 -62.91 -3.71
N VAL A 823 77.25 -63.25 -2.98
CA VAL A 823 77.99 -62.29 -2.15
C VAL A 823 78.60 -61.18 -3.03
N ARG A 824 79.22 -61.50 -4.17
CA ARG A 824 79.76 -60.48 -5.10
C ARG A 824 78.67 -59.62 -5.72
N SER A 825 77.50 -60.18 -6.04
CA SER A 825 76.35 -59.42 -6.54
C SER A 825 75.90 -58.36 -5.53
N VAL A 826 75.77 -58.75 -4.25
CA VAL A 826 75.42 -57.83 -3.15
C VAL A 826 76.54 -56.82 -2.89
N LEU A 827 77.81 -57.24 -2.96
CA LEU A 827 78.94 -56.32 -2.80
C LEU A 827 79.01 -55.29 -3.93
N ASN A 828 78.71 -55.69 -5.16
CA ASN A 828 78.65 -54.75 -6.28
C ASN A 828 77.48 -53.78 -6.14
N ALA A 829 76.31 -54.27 -5.72
CA ALA A 829 75.13 -53.44 -5.48
C ALA A 829 75.31 -52.49 -4.28
N GLY A 830 76.01 -52.90 -3.22
CA GLY A 830 76.34 -51.99 -2.11
C GLY A 830 77.41 -50.95 -2.49
N ALA A 831 78.33 -51.30 -3.38
CA ALA A 831 79.37 -50.39 -3.87
C ALA A 831 78.79 -49.23 -4.69
N THR A 832 77.69 -49.42 -5.43
CA THR A 832 77.03 -48.32 -6.15
C THR A 832 76.50 -47.22 -5.23
N PHE A 833 76.24 -47.54 -3.95
CA PHE A 833 75.82 -46.59 -2.92
C PHE A 833 76.96 -46.10 -2.02
N LYS A 834 78.23 -46.41 -2.36
CA LYS A 834 79.42 -46.11 -1.54
C LYS A 834 79.38 -46.73 -0.14
N LEU A 835 78.63 -47.81 0.05
CA LEU A 835 78.51 -48.50 1.34
C LEU A 835 79.55 -49.61 1.52
N ILE A 836 80.44 -49.79 0.55
CA ILE A 836 81.48 -50.80 0.55
C ILE A 836 82.81 -50.18 0.15
N HIS A 837 83.82 -50.41 0.96
CA HIS A 837 85.20 -50.08 0.64
C HIS A 837 86.03 -51.35 0.51
N ARG A 838 86.73 -51.47 -0.62
CA ARG A 838 87.76 -52.49 -0.78
C ARG A 838 89.03 -51.98 -0.11
N TYR A 839 89.52 -52.74 0.87
CA TYR A 839 90.74 -52.44 1.59
C TYR A 839 91.82 -53.43 1.14
N ASP A 840 92.71 -52.97 0.26
CA ASP A 840 93.87 -53.73 -0.19
C ASP A 840 95.09 -53.29 0.62
N ARG A 841 95.57 -54.14 1.53
CA ARG A 841 96.83 -53.89 2.25
C ARG A 841 97.98 -54.50 1.43
N PRO A 842 99.08 -53.78 1.18
CA PRO A 842 100.18 -54.28 0.36
C PRO A 842 100.89 -55.53 0.95
N ASP A 843 100.77 -55.80 2.26
CA ASP A 843 101.52 -56.85 2.94
C ASP A 843 100.72 -58.13 3.33
N SER A 844 99.49 -58.35 2.85
CA SER A 844 98.83 -59.67 2.97
C SER A 844 97.57 -59.83 2.08
N PRO A 845 97.44 -60.89 1.25
CA PRO A 845 96.19 -61.32 0.63
C PRO A 845 95.34 -62.16 1.62
N PRO A 846 93.99 -62.15 1.56
CA PRO A 846 93.12 -61.81 0.41
C PRO A 846 92.40 -60.43 0.52
N PRO A 847 91.82 -59.92 -0.59
CA PRO A 847 91.10 -58.64 -0.60
C PRO A 847 89.94 -58.62 0.39
N ARG A 848 90.02 -57.69 1.35
CA ARG A 848 89.03 -57.43 2.38
C ARG A 848 88.03 -56.38 1.88
N TYR A 849 86.74 -56.65 2.04
CA TYR A 849 85.68 -55.69 1.79
C TYR A 849 85.09 -55.25 3.10
N ILE A 850 85.04 -53.95 3.36
CA ILE A 850 84.48 -53.36 4.56
C ILE A 850 83.11 -52.78 4.21
N LEU A 851 82.09 -53.07 5.03
CA LEU A 851 80.69 -52.77 4.80
C LEU A 851 80.17 -51.76 5.83
N HIS A 852 79.40 -50.79 5.34
CA HIS A 852 78.69 -49.81 6.15
C HIS A 852 77.51 -50.45 6.90
N SER A 853 77.20 -49.93 8.08
CA SER A 853 76.10 -50.39 8.94
C SER A 853 74.73 -50.34 8.25
N ASP A 854 74.52 -49.42 7.31
CA ASP A 854 73.28 -49.32 6.53
C ASP A 854 73.04 -50.52 5.61
N LEU A 855 74.11 -51.08 5.02
CA LEU A 855 73.99 -52.27 4.17
C LEU A 855 73.68 -53.50 5.02
N TYR A 856 74.32 -53.63 6.18
CA TYR A 856 74.00 -54.67 7.17
C TYR A 856 72.53 -54.58 7.62
N ARG A 857 72.07 -53.38 8.00
CA ARG A 857 70.68 -53.14 8.43
C ARG A 857 69.67 -53.48 7.34
N THR A 858 70.00 -53.18 6.07
CA THR A 858 69.16 -53.48 4.92
C THR A 858 69.05 -54.99 4.70
N LEU A 859 70.16 -55.73 4.75
CA LEU A 859 70.16 -57.20 4.64
C LEU A 859 69.40 -57.86 5.79
N ALA A 860 69.56 -57.36 7.01
CA ALA A 860 68.82 -57.85 8.18
C ALA A 860 67.31 -57.61 8.05
N ARG A 861 66.89 -56.45 7.54
CA ARG A 861 65.48 -56.15 7.27
C ARG A 861 64.89 -57.07 6.19
N LEU A 862 65.62 -57.31 5.11
CA LEU A 862 65.20 -58.22 4.04
C LEU A 862 65.06 -59.67 4.53
N ARG A 863 65.98 -60.14 5.38
CA ARG A 863 65.86 -61.44 6.07
C ARG A 863 64.60 -61.51 6.93
N ALA A 864 64.37 -60.49 7.78
CA ALA A 864 63.20 -60.44 8.66
C ALA A 864 61.88 -60.51 7.87
N ARG A 865 61.75 -59.75 6.77
CA ARG A 865 60.56 -59.79 5.90
C ARG A 865 60.28 -61.18 5.32
N SER A 866 61.33 -61.89 4.91
CA SER A 866 61.19 -63.25 4.35
C SER A 866 60.75 -64.30 5.38
N LEU A 867 61.20 -64.16 6.64
CA LEU A 867 60.81 -65.04 7.74
C LEU A 867 59.33 -64.83 8.08
N THR A 868 58.86 -63.58 8.13
CA THR A 868 57.45 -63.25 8.37
C THR A 868 56.54 -63.75 7.24
N SER A 869 56.97 -63.64 5.97
CA SER A 869 56.21 -64.16 4.83
C SER A 869 56.11 -65.69 4.81
N SER A 870 57.14 -66.38 5.32
CA SER A 870 57.16 -67.85 5.43
C SER A 870 56.29 -68.36 6.58
N LEU A 871 56.18 -67.59 7.67
CA LEU A 871 55.35 -67.94 8.83
C LEU A 871 53.86 -67.62 8.60
N GLY A 872 53.54 -66.71 7.68
CA GLY A 872 52.16 -66.30 7.34
C GLY A 872 51.43 -67.20 6.35
N HIS A 873 52.05 -68.26 5.81
CA HIS A 873 51.48 -69.09 4.74
C HIS A 873 50.70 -70.34 5.19
N SER A 874 50.25 -70.39 6.45
CA SER A 874 49.31 -71.43 6.93
C SER A 874 47.89 -70.88 7.01
N GLY A 875 47.28 -70.57 5.86
CA GLY A 875 45.88 -70.16 5.81
C GLY A 875 45.50 -69.54 4.47
N TYR A 876 44.71 -70.28 3.69
CA TYR A 876 44.05 -69.91 2.43
C TYR A 876 44.93 -69.98 1.16
N GLY A 877 44.44 -70.80 0.21
CA GLY A 877 45.25 -71.36 -0.86
C GLY A 877 45.11 -70.68 -2.21
N ASN A 878 46.15 -70.85 -3.01
CA ASN A 878 46.10 -70.88 -4.47
C ASN A 878 47.40 -71.50 -5.02
N PRO A 879 47.40 -72.64 -5.72
CA PRO A 879 48.56 -73.05 -6.51
C PRO A 879 48.27 -72.89 -8.00
N GLN A 880 48.85 -71.86 -8.60
CA GLN A 880 49.17 -71.87 -10.03
C GLN A 880 50.70 -71.77 -10.16
N GLN A 881 51.34 -72.93 -10.21
CA GLN A 881 52.67 -73.06 -10.79
C GLN A 881 52.67 -74.26 -11.75
N VAL A 882 53.28 -74.01 -12.91
CA VAL A 882 53.29 -74.85 -14.11
C VAL A 882 54.07 -76.15 -13.87
N GLY A 883 53.61 -77.24 -14.48
CA GLY A 883 53.84 -78.62 -14.06
C GLY A 883 55.20 -79.27 -14.34
N GLY A 884 55.41 -80.43 -13.72
CA GLY A 884 56.43 -81.44 -14.03
C GLY A 884 56.49 -82.55 -12.96
N PRO A 885 56.45 -83.88 -13.28
CA PRO A 885 55.84 -84.90 -12.43
C PRO A 885 56.84 -85.77 -11.63
N GLN A 886 56.41 -86.32 -10.47
CA GLN A 886 56.44 -87.77 -10.13
C GLN A 886 56.22 -88.09 -8.62
N THR A 887 55.21 -88.95 -8.38
CA THR A 887 55.12 -90.13 -7.49
C THR A 887 55.42 -90.11 -5.98
N GLY A 888 54.44 -90.67 -5.23
CA GLY A 888 54.58 -91.34 -3.91
C GLY A 888 54.39 -90.39 -2.72
N GLY A 889 53.41 -90.50 -1.82
CA GLY A 889 52.82 -91.69 -1.18
C GLY A 889 53.18 -91.63 0.31
N GLY A 890 52.20 -91.40 1.21
CA GLY A 890 52.44 -91.46 2.66
C GLY A 890 51.38 -90.80 3.54
N LEU A 891 50.52 -91.65 4.14
CA LEU A 891 49.59 -91.36 5.24
C LEU A 891 50.29 -90.87 6.52
N ARG A 892 49.59 -90.04 7.31
CA ARG A 892 49.46 -90.00 8.80
C ARG A 892 48.83 -88.65 9.19
N ASP A 893 47.61 -88.49 9.70
CA ASP A 893 46.87 -89.10 10.82
C ASP A 893 47.29 -88.57 12.22
N GLY A 894 46.28 -88.08 12.96
CA GLY A 894 46.35 -87.52 14.32
C GLY A 894 46.08 -86.00 14.38
N GLY A 895 45.14 -85.45 15.14
CA GLY A 895 44.22 -85.97 16.14
C GLY A 895 43.49 -84.78 16.77
N ALA A 896 42.20 -84.95 17.05
CA ALA A 896 41.30 -83.94 17.58
C ALA A 896 41.52 -83.66 19.08
N LEU A 897 41.20 -82.44 19.51
CA LEU A 897 40.74 -82.16 20.88
C LEU A 897 39.53 -81.21 20.86
N HIS A 898 38.38 -81.77 21.29
CA HIS A 898 37.23 -81.09 21.90
C HIS A 898 37.70 -80.16 23.04
N GLY A 899 37.01 -79.09 23.46
CA GLY A 899 35.68 -78.58 23.16
C GLY A 899 35.41 -77.36 24.06
N GLY A 900 34.37 -76.58 23.77
CA GLY A 900 33.97 -75.46 24.60
C GLY A 900 32.72 -74.78 24.03
N GLN A 901 31.60 -74.95 24.72
CA GLN A 901 30.24 -74.60 24.33
C GLN A 901 30.05 -73.10 24.03
N ILE A 902 29.27 -72.84 22.97
CA ILE A 902 28.67 -71.55 22.64
C ILE A 902 27.40 -71.38 23.50
N PRO A 903 27.25 -70.30 24.29
CA PRO A 903 25.94 -69.85 24.72
C PRO A 903 25.39 -68.84 23.69
N SER A 904 24.25 -69.19 23.09
CA SER A 904 23.43 -68.32 22.24
C SER A 904 22.91 -67.12 23.04
N PRO A 905 22.99 -65.87 22.53
CA PRO A 905 22.27 -64.74 23.12
C PRO A 905 20.75 -64.86 22.92
N PRO A 906 19.95 -64.23 23.80
CA PRO A 906 18.51 -64.45 23.91
C PRO A 906 17.72 -63.88 22.71
N GLN A 907 16.70 -64.62 22.29
CA GLN A 907 15.66 -64.18 21.36
C GLN A 907 15.03 -62.87 21.84
N GLN A 908 15.34 -61.77 21.16
CA GLN A 908 14.53 -60.56 21.20
C GLN A 908 13.24 -60.81 20.41
N LYS A 909 12.11 -60.53 21.07
CA LYS A 909 10.78 -60.41 20.47
C LYS A 909 10.88 -59.69 19.12
N ALA A 910 10.43 -60.37 18.07
CA ALA A 910 10.20 -59.76 16.77
C ALA A 910 9.23 -58.58 16.94
N LEU A 911 9.72 -57.36 16.67
CA LEU A 911 8.84 -56.31 16.18
C LEU A 911 8.38 -56.72 14.77
N PRO A 912 7.11 -56.56 14.40
CA PRO A 912 6.65 -56.85 13.06
C PRO A 912 7.43 -55.98 12.06
N ALA A 913 7.91 -56.62 10.99
CA ALA A 913 8.60 -55.97 9.90
C ALA A 913 7.75 -54.82 9.33
N MET A 914 8.30 -53.59 9.35
CA MET A 914 7.82 -52.53 8.48
C MET A 914 8.15 -52.90 7.04
N GLY A 915 7.27 -53.65 6.40
CA GLY A 915 7.25 -53.81 4.95
C GLY A 915 6.65 -52.57 4.31
N PHE A 916 7.43 -51.51 4.13
CA PHE A 916 7.13 -50.43 3.18
C PHE A 916 8.41 -50.04 2.45
N MET A 917 8.78 -50.87 1.49
CA MET A 917 9.60 -50.46 0.37
C MET A 917 9.26 -51.41 -0.77
N GLN A 918 8.14 -51.18 -1.44
CA GLN A 918 8.05 -51.60 -2.83
C GLN A 918 9.12 -50.79 -3.56
N ALA A 919 10.05 -51.50 -4.21
CA ALA A 919 11.04 -50.89 -5.08
C ALA A 919 10.33 -49.94 -6.08
N PRO A 920 10.94 -48.82 -6.47
CA PRO A 920 10.34 -47.94 -7.46
C PRO A 920 9.98 -48.76 -8.71
N ALA A 921 8.74 -48.64 -9.18
CA ALA A 921 8.28 -49.30 -10.40
C ALA A 921 9.27 -48.99 -11.53
N GLU A 922 9.75 -50.04 -12.22
CA GLU A 922 10.59 -49.86 -13.40
C GLU A 922 9.81 -49.05 -14.46
N PRO A 923 10.45 -48.10 -15.17
CA PRO A 923 9.76 -47.30 -16.18
C PRO A 923 9.18 -48.18 -17.28
N ASN A 924 7.91 -47.95 -17.62
CA ASN A 924 7.18 -48.75 -18.59
C ASN A 924 7.86 -48.77 -19.98
N PRO A 925 7.77 -49.88 -20.73
CA PRO A 925 8.39 -50.03 -22.04
C PRO A 925 7.89 -48.97 -23.03
N VAL A 926 8.79 -48.48 -23.89
CA VAL A 926 8.49 -47.40 -24.85
C VAL A 926 7.55 -47.93 -25.96
N PRO A 927 6.48 -47.18 -26.32
CA PRO A 927 5.60 -47.53 -27.42
C PRO A 927 6.34 -47.67 -28.77
N ASN A 928 6.01 -48.70 -29.55
CA ASN A 928 6.69 -49.03 -30.80
C ASN A 928 6.36 -47.99 -31.91
N PRO A 929 7.33 -47.44 -32.66
CA PRO A 929 7.14 -46.29 -33.57
C PRO A 929 6.49 -46.61 -34.93
N ALA A 930 5.81 -47.75 -35.08
CA ALA A 930 5.19 -48.17 -36.35
C ALA A 930 3.69 -47.80 -36.47
N THR A 931 3.16 -47.02 -35.51
CA THR A 931 1.73 -46.69 -35.39
C THR A 931 1.49 -45.21 -35.72
N SER A 932 0.31 -44.89 -36.27
CA SER A 932 0.00 -43.56 -36.81
C SER A 932 0.05 -42.45 -35.75
N GLY A 933 0.20 -41.17 -36.14
CA GLY A 933 0.41 -40.06 -35.21
C GLY A 933 -0.65 -39.86 -34.11
N ALA A 934 -1.90 -40.31 -34.34
CA ALA A 934 -2.95 -40.31 -33.33
C ALA A 934 -2.82 -41.46 -32.31
N ASP A 935 -2.26 -42.59 -32.74
CA ASP A 935 -2.01 -43.76 -31.88
C ASP A 935 -0.82 -43.52 -30.94
N VAL A 936 0.17 -42.72 -31.37
CA VAL A 936 1.37 -42.40 -30.56
C VAL A 936 1.01 -41.61 -29.30
N HIS A 937 0.16 -40.59 -29.41
CA HIS A 937 -0.28 -39.80 -28.26
C HIS A 937 -1.05 -40.66 -27.25
N ARG A 938 -1.96 -41.51 -27.73
CA ARG A 938 -2.72 -42.45 -26.88
C ARG A 938 -1.81 -43.43 -26.13
N LEU A 939 -0.83 -44.03 -26.81
CA LEU A 939 0.11 -44.97 -26.18
C LEU A 939 1.01 -44.28 -25.14
N ILE A 940 1.41 -43.03 -25.41
CA ILE A 940 2.15 -42.22 -24.42
C ILE A 940 1.28 -41.93 -23.20
N LEU A 941 0.04 -41.50 -23.41
CA LEU A 941 -0.94 -41.21 -22.36
C LEU A 941 -1.21 -42.46 -21.50
N GLU A 942 -1.47 -43.61 -22.12
CA GLU A 942 -1.68 -44.88 -21.41
C GLU A 942 -0.47 -45.25 -20.54
N SER A 943 0.76 -45.08 -21.05
CA SER A 943 1.98 -45.36 -20.29
C SER A 943 2.18 -44.44 -19.07
N MET A 944 1.76 -43.18 -19.17
CA MET A 944 1.82 -42.20 -18.07
C MET A 944 0.79 -42.53 -16.98
N ILE A 945 -0.44 -42.84 -17.38
CA ILE A 945 -1.52 -43.20 -16.45
C ILE A 945 -1.18 -44.49 -15.68
N GLU A 946 -0.62 -45.48 -16.38
CA GLU A 946 -0.17 -46.73 -15.75
C GLU A 946 0.93 -46.49 -14.71
N THR A 947 1.84 -45.53 -14.95
CA THR A 947 2.90 -45.16 -14.01
C THR A 947 2.36 -44.56 -12.71
N ILE A 948 1.22 -43.86 -12.78
CA ILE A 948 0.53 -43.30 -11.60
C ILE A 948 -0.12 -44.41 -10.77
N GLY A 949 -0.29 -45.61 -11.34
CA GLY A 949 -0.94 -46.76 -10.71
C GLY A 949 -2.45 -46.81 -10.96
N VAL A 950 -2.88 -46.29 -12.11
CA VAL A 950 -4.28 -46.28 -12.57
C VAL A 950 -4.38 -47.13 -13.84
N ASP A 951 -5.45 -47.90 -13.98
CA ASP A 951 -5.74 -48.61 -15.24
C ASP A 951 -6.07 -47.59 -16.34
N PRO A 952 -5.28 -47.53 -17.44
CA PRO A 952 -5.54 -46.58 -18.52
C PRO A 952 -6.92 -46.75 -19.16
N VAL A 953 -7.48 -47.97 -19.16
CA VAL A 953 -8.81 -48.23 -19.71
C VAL A 953 -9.89 -47.49 -18.91
N ALA A 954 -9.73 -47.35 -17.59
CA ALA A 954 -10.70 -46.65 -16.74
C ALA A 954 -10.79 -45.16 -17.06
N TYR A 955 -9.67 -44.53 -17.44
CA TYR A 955 -9.64 -43.12 -17.85
C TYR A 955 -10.11 -42.94 -19.30
N VAL A 956 -9.60 -43.75 -20.24
CA VAL A 956 -9.91 -43.62 -21.67
C VAL A 956 -11.38 -43.97 -21.97
N SER A 957 -12.01 -44.83 -21.17
CA SER A 957 -13.42 -45.18 -21.31
C SER A 957 -14.39 -44.18 -20.65
N LEU A 958 -13.88 -43.14 -19.97
CA LEU A 958 -14.71 -42.15 -19.31
C LEU A 958 -15.44 -41.28 -20.35
N ALA A 959 -16.77 -41.24 -20.29
CA ALA A 959 -17.55 -40.41 -21.18
C ALA A 959 -17.22 -38.91 -20.98
N PRO A 960 -17.14 -38.09 -22.05
CA PRO A 960 -16.87 -36.66 -21.93
C PRO A 960 -17.83 -35.93 -20.99
N GLU A 961 -19.11 -36.33 -20.94
CA GLU A 961 -20.10 -35.72 -20.04
C GLU A 961 -19.83 -36.05 -18.55
N ALA A 962 -19.09 -37.12 -18.25
CA ALA A 962 -18.81 -37.54 -16.88
C ALA A 962 -17.70 -36.72 -16.20
N PHE A 963 -16.82 -36.05 -16.97
CA PHE A 963 -15.71 -35.26 -16.41
C PHE A 963 -16.21 -34.11 -15.51
N GLY A 964 -17.32 -33.45 -15.88
CA GLY A 964 -17.90 -32.38 -15.05
C GLY A 964 -18.36 -32.87 -13.68
N ALA A 965 -19.07 -34.02 -13.65
CA ALA A 965 -19.48 -34.64 -12.39
C ALA A 965 -18.28 -35.19 -11.58
N ALA A 966 -17.26 -35.70 -12.26
CA ALA A 966 -16.04 -36.18 -11.61
C ALA A 966 -15.29 -35.05 -10.90
N LEU A 967 -15.14 -33.88 -11.52
CA LEU A 967 -14.52 -32.72 -10.89
C LEU A 967 -15.28 -32.24 -9.64
N SER A 968 -16.63 -32.24 -9.68
CA SER A 968 -17.46 -31.90 -8.51
C SER A 968 -17.28 -32.91 -7.37
N ALA A 969 -17.17 -34.19 -7.70
CA ALA A 969 -16.84 -35.25 -6.74
C ALA A 969 -15.44 -35.07 -6.15
N CYS A 970 -14.43 -34.69 -6.96
CA CYS A 970 -13.07 -34.39 -6.50
C CYS A 970 -13.03 -33.21 -5.52
N GLU A 971 -13.80 -32.15 -5.75
CA GLU A 971 -13.90 -31.03 -4.80
C GLU A 971 -14.53 -31.47 -3.47
N SER A 972 -15.59 -32.27 -3.53
CA SER A 972 -16.22 -32.86 -2.35
C SER A 972 -15.27 -33.81 -1.62
N PHE A 973 -14.45 -34.58 -2.34
CA PHE A 973 -13.42 -35.43 -1.76
C PHE A 973 -12.31 -34.62 -1.08
N ARG A 974 -11.85 -33.51 -1.70
CA ARG A 974 -10.87 -32.59 -1.11
C ARG A 974 -11.36 -32.02 0.22
N ARG A 975 -12.65 -31.63 0.29
CA ARG A 975 -13.28 -31.21 1.55
C ARG A 975 -13.38 -32.36 2.55
N ALA A 976 -13.66 -33.58 2.09
CA ALA A 976 -13.77 -34.75 2.95
C ALA A 976 -12.43 -35.18 3.58
N ARG A 977 -11.32 -35.15 2.84
CA ARG A 977 -9.99 -35.49 3.39
C ARG A 977 -9.55 -34.50 4.49
N LEU A 978 -9.92 -33.23 4.37
CA LEU A 978 -9.64 -32.20 5.39
C LEU A 978 -10.41 -32.40 6.70
N MET A 979 -11.38 -33.31 6.77
CA MET A 979 -12.05 -33.68 8.02
C MET A 979 -11.08 -34.31 9.04
N ASN A 980 -9.93 -34.82 8.59
CA ASN A 980 -8.90 -35.38 9.46
C ASN A 980 -7.49 -35.09 8.91
N ALA A 981 -6.69 -34.33 9.66
CA ALA A 981 -5.35 -33.93 9.24
C ALA A 981 -4.43 -35.11 8.89
N MET A 982 -4.49 -36.24 9.61
CA MET A 982 -3.64 -37.39 9.30
C MET A 982 -4.08 -38.13 8.02
N LEU A 983 -5.38 -38.11 7.71
CA LEU A 983 -5.87 -38.63 6.43
C LEU A 983 -5.41 -37.72 5.28
N ASP A 984 -5.46 -36.41 5.48
CA ASP A 984 -4.97 -35.44 4.51
C ASP A 984 -3.45 -35.60 4.26
N ASP A 985 -2.64 -35.68 5.31
CA ASP A 985 -1.19 -35.85 5.20
C ASP A 985 -0.80 -37.14 4.45
N THR A 986 -1.49 -38.25 4.74
CA THR A 986 -1.21 -39.55 4.09
C THR A 986 -1.59 -39.57 2.61
N LEU A 987 -2.70 -38.92 2.25
CA LEU A 987 -3.09 -38.78 0.84
C LEU A 987 -2.19 -37.78 0.10
N ALA A 988 -1.74 -36.71 0.75
CA ALA A 988 -0.80 -35.75 0.17
C ALA A 988 0.56 -36.39 -0.15
N LEU A 989 1.10 -37.20 0.77
CA LEU A 989 2.34 -37.94 0.54
C LEU A 989 2.23 -38.85 -0.69
N ARG A 990 1.10 -39.56 -0.84
CA ARG A 990 0.87 -40.42 -2.01
C ARG A 990 0.78 -39.63 -3.31
N GLU A 991 0.17 -38.45 -3.26
CA GLU A 991 0.09 -37.55 -4.41
C GLU A 991 1.49 -37.08 -4.86
N GLU A 992 2.35 -36.72 -3.92
CA GLU A 992 3.73 -36.33 -4.20
C GLU A 992 4.55 -37.47 -4.82
N GLU A 993 4.42 -38.69 -4.30
CA GLU A 993 5.05 -39.89 -4.88
C GLU A 993 4.59 -40.18 -6.32
N ALA A 994 3.29 -39.99 -6.59
CA ALA A 994 2.70 -40.18 -7.91
C ALA A 994 3.24 -39.15 -8.91
N ARG A 995 3.32 -37.87 -8.53
CA ARG A 995 3.91 -36.80 -9.37
C ARG A 995 5.39 -37.07 -9.67
N GLY A 996 6.17 -37.42 -8.65
CA GLY A 996 7.58 -37.76 -8.86
C GLY A 996 7.81 -39.01 -9.72
N SER A 997 6.82 -39.91 -9.82
CA SER A 997 6.88 -41.07 -10.72
C SER A 997 6.51 -40.69 -12.16
N LEU A 998 5.51 -39.80 -12.34
CA LEU A 998 5.16 -39.22 -13.63
C LEU A 998 6.34 -38.43 -14.24
N ASP A 999 6.98 -37.56 -13.46
CA ASP A 999 8.12 -36.73 -13.93
C ASP A 999 9.27 -37.60 -14.44
N ARG A 1000 9.59 -38.68 -13.71
CA ARG A 1000 10.60 -39.66 -14.13
C ARG A 1000 10.22 -40.37 -15.43
N GLN A 1001 8.94 -40.68 -15.62
CA GLN A 1001 8.46 -41.29 -16.86
C GLN A 1001 8.48 -40.31 -18.04
N VAL A 1002 8.11 -39.04 -17.81
CA VAL A 1002 8.22 -37.98 -18.84
C VAL A 1002 9.67 -37.78 -19.26
N GLU A 1003 10.60 -37.70 -18.30
CA GLU A 1003 12.03 -37.60 -18.59
C GLU A 1003 12.54 -38.82 -19.36
N HIS A 1004 12.14 -40.03 -18.94
CA HIS A 1004 12.49 -41.27 -19.62
C HIS A 1004 11.96 -41.32 -21.08
N LEU A 1005 10.70 -40.93 -21.30
CA LEU A 1005 10.08 -40.90 -22.62
C LEU A 1005 10.69 -39.81 -23.50
N SER A 1006 11.01 -38.63 -22.95
CA SER A 1006 11.67 -37.54 -23.69
C SER A 1006 13.04 -37.94 -24.25
N LYS A 1007 13.78 -38.78 -23.52
CA LYS A 1007 15.11 -39.27 -23.95
C LYS A 1007 15.02 -40.34 -25.04
N LYS A 1008 13.91 -41.08 -25.11
CA LYS A 1008 13.78 -42.24 -26.00
C LYS A 1008 12.92 -41.98 -27.24
N LEU A 1009 11.99 -41.03 -27.19
CA LEU A 1009 11.13 -40.68 -28.32
C LEU A 1009 11.87 -39.80 -29.35
N PRO A 1010 11.57 -39.93 -30.65
CA PRO A 1010 12.09 -39.04 -31.67
C PRO A 1010 11.56 -37.60 -31.50
N SER A 1011 12.30 -36.61 -32.00
CA SER A 1011 11.96 -35.18 -31.91
C SER A 1011 10.54 -34.86 -32.40
N GLU A 1012 10.07 -35.57 -33.43
CA GLU A 1012 8.73 -35.40 -34.01
C GLU A 1012 7.58 -35.85 -33.08
N SER A 1013 7.84 -36.66 -32.05
CA SER A 1013 6.83 -37.11 -31.09
C SER A 1013 6.81 -36.32 -29.78
N HIS A 1014 7.68 -35.30 -29.65
CA HIS A 1014 7.77 -34.50 -28.43
C HIS A 1014 6.51 -33.64 -28.20
N TRP A 1015 5.83 -33.19 -29.27
CA TRP A 1015 4.56 -32.47 -29.14
C TRP A 1015 3.47 -33.38 -28.55
N ALA A 1016 3.41 -34.66 -28.98
CA ALA A 1016 2.46 -35.64 -28.48
C ALA A 1016 2.74 -36.00 -27.01
N LEU A 1017 4.02 -36.04 -26.62
CA LEU A 1017 4.47 -36.19 -25.24
C LEU A 1017 4.03 -35.01 -24.36
N GLN A 1018 4.25 -33.78 -24.82
CA GLN A 1018 3.83 -32.57 -24.09
C GLN A 1018 2.31 -32.49 -23.96
N GLN A 1019 1.58 -32.86 -25.01
CA GLN A 1019 0.12 -32.89 -24.98
C GLN A 1019 -0.41 -33.95 -24.01
N ALA A 1020 0.17 -35.16 -24.01
CA ALA A 1020 -0.22 -36.22 -23.08
C ALA A 1020 0.10 -35.85 -21.63
N HIS A 1021 1.28 -35.27 -21.39
CA HIS A 1021 1.65 -34.77 -20.07
C HIS A 1021 0.66 -33.72 -19.57
N LYS A 1022 0.33 -32.75 -20.42
CA LYS A 1022 -0.64 -31.70 -20.09
C LYS A 1022 -2.03 -32.27 -19.80
N GLU A 1023 -2.49 -33.26 -20.56
CA GLU A 1023 -3.79 -33.90 -20.34
C GLU A 1023 -3.85 -34.63 -18.99
N VAL A 1024 -2.75 -35.28 -18.59
CA VAL A 1024 -2.59 -35.90 -17.26
C VAL A 1024 -2.59 -34.85 -16.15
N GLU A 1025 -1.89 -33.73 -16.34
CA GLU A 1025 -1.87 -32.63 -15.36
C GLU A 1025 -3.25 -31.96 -15.21
N ASP A 1026 -3.90 -31.65 -16.33
CA ASP A 1026 -5.22 -30.98 -16.35
C ASP A 1026 -6.31 -31.85 -15.69
N ASN A 1027 -6.16 -33.18 -15.72
CA ASN A 1027 -7.12 -34.14 -15.14
C ASN A 1027 -6.58 -34.89 -13.91
N TRP A 1028 -5.54 -34.37 -13.26
CA TRP A 1028 -4.84 -35.03 -12.16
C TRP A 1028 -5.76 -35.45 -11.01
N ASP A 1029 -6.63 -34.54 -10.54
CA ASP A 1029 -7.56 -34.81 -9.44
C ASP A 1029 -8.53 -35.96 -9.76
N VAL A 1030 -8.95 -36.08 -11.02
CA VAL A 1030 -9.85 -37.15 -11.48
C VAL A 1030 -9.09 -38.47 -11.54
N LEU A 1031 -7.88 -38.47 -12.10
CA LEU A 1031 -7.01 -39.65 -12.20
C LEU A 1031 -6.73 -40.27 -10.84
N MET A 1032 -6.42 -39.45 -9.83
CA MET A 1032 -6.14 -39.93 -8.47
C MET A 1032 -7.36 -40.56 -7.79
N LEU A 1033 -8.57 -40.15 -8.18
CA LEU A 1033 -9.85 -40.61 -7.62
C LEU A 1033 -10.54 -41.69 -8.47
N LEU A 1034 -9.93 -42.15 -9.56
CA LEU A 1034 -10.45 -43.25 -10.35
C LEU A 1034 -10.53 -44.55 -9.52
N PRO A 1035 -11.42 -45.49 -9.90
CA PRO A 1035 -11.56 -46.75 -9.19
C PRO A 1035 -10.25 -47.53 -9.18
N GLU A 1036 -9.93 -48.11 -8.01
CA GLU A 1036 -8.66 -48.82 -7.78
C GLU A 1036 -7.41 -47.93 -7.92
N GLY A 1037 -7.60 -46.61 -8.03
CA GLY A 1037 -6.54 -45.63 -8.13
C GLY A 1037 -5.78 -45.36 -6.82
N PRO A 1038 -4.81 -44.44 -6.85
CA PRO A 1038 -3.88 -44.21 -5.74
C PRO A 1038 -4.56 -43.88 -4.40
N TYR A 1039 -5.64 -43.10 -4.39
CA TYR A 1039 -6.34 -42.75 -3.16
C TYR A 1039 -7.10 -43.93 -2.55
N ASP A 1040 -7.77 -44.75 -3.37
CA ASP A 1040 -8.44 -45.96 -2.90
C ASP A 1040 -7.46 -46.93 -2.23
N GLN A 1041 -6.28 -47.12 -2.85
CA GLN A 1041 -5.24 -48.01 -2.33
C GLN A 1041 -4.71 -47.52 -0.97
N VAL A 1042 -4.48 -46.21 -0.81
CA VAL A 1042 -4.02 -45.65 0.48
C VAL A 1042 -5.08 -45.81 1.56
N ILE A 1043 -6.34 -45.50 1.23
CA ILE A 1043 -7.45 -45.59 2.18
C ILE A 1043 -7.67 -47.05 2.62
N ASP A 1044 -7.66 -47.99 1.68
CA ASP A 1044 -7.82 -49.42 1.97
C ASP A 1044 -6.65 -49.95 2.82
N ASN A 1045 -5.40 -49.56 2.50
CA ASN A 1045 -4.22 -49.92 3.30
C ASN A 1045 -4.25 -49.32 4.71
N LEU A 1046 -4.71 -48.07 4.85
CA LEU A 1046 -4.81 -47.40 6.14
C LEU A 1046 -5.88 -48.05 7.03
N ILE A 1047 -7.01 -48.45 6.46
CA ILE A 1047 -8.04 -49.22 7.17
C ILE A 1047 -7.49 -50.58 7.57
N GLN A 1048 -6.86 -51.32 6.65
CA GLN A 1048 -6.28 -52.64 6.93
C GLN A 1048 -5.24 -52.60 8.07
N LYS A 1049 -4.50 -51.50 8.22
CA LYS A 1049 -3.54 -51.31 9.32
C LYS A 1049 -4.21 -51.01 10.66
N LEU A 1050 -5.27 -50.21 10.66
CA LEU A 1050 -5.89 -49.71 11.90
C LEU A 1050 -7.02 -50.62 12.41
N GLU A 1051 -7.67 -51.38 11.54
CA GLU A 1051 -8.81 -52.25 11.86
C GLU A 1051 -8.49 -53.35 12.90
N PRO A 1052 -7.32 -54.03 12.88
CA PRO A 1052 -6.96 -54.98 13.93
C PRO A 1052 -6.86 -54.34 15.32
N GLY A 1053 -6.23 -53.17 15.42
CA GLY A 1053 -6.12 -52.43 16.68
C GLY A 1053 -7.44 -51.87 17.18
N ALA A 1054 -8.44 -51.71 16.31
CA ALA A 1054 -9.81 -51.33 16.70
C ALA A 1054 -10.56 -52.50 17.32
N ALA A 1055 -10.37 -53.71 16.79
CA ALA A 1055 -10.96 -54.93 17.33
C ALA A 1055 -10.42 -55.27 18.72
N GLU A 1056 -9.18 -54.90 19.01
CA GLU A 1056 -8.49 -55.14 20.29
C GLU A 1056 -8.60 -53.94 21.28
N ASP A 1057 -9.29 -52.85 20.90
CA ASP A 1057 -9.41 -51.57 21.66
C ASP A 1057 -8.07 -50.88 22.02
N GLU A 1058 -6.98 -51.23 21.32
CA GLU A 1058 -5.62 -50.70 21.55
C GLU A 1058 -5.36 -49.35 20.84
N LEU A 1059 -6.22 -48.94 19.90
CA LEU A 1059 -6.06 -47.68 19.17
C LEU A 1059 -6.17 -46.45 20.08
N LYS A 1060 -5.30 -45.47 19.86
CA LYS A 1060 -5.40 -44.16 20.50
C LYS A 1060 -6.57 -43.36 19.93
N SER A 1061 -7.07 -42.37 20.68
CA SER A 1061 -8.22 -41.54 20.29
C SER A 1061 -8.10 -40.94 18.87
N HIS A 1062 -6.92 -40.45 18.50
CA HIS A 1062 -6.69 -39.88 17.15
C HIS A 1062 -6.70 -40.95 16.05
N GLU A 1063 -6.21 -42.16 16.31
CA GLU A 1063 -6.23 -43.27 15.34
C GLU A 1063 -7.64 -43.83 15.15
N ARG A 1064 -8.48 -43.83 16.20
CA ARG A 1064 -9.92 -44.15 16.10
C ARG A 1064 -10.66 -43.14 15.22
N MET A 1065 -10.37 -41.84 15.39
CA MET A 1065 -10.93 -40.79 14.55
C MET A 1065 -10.47 -40.90 13.09
N LEU A 1066 -9.22 -41.26 12.86
CA LEU A 1066 -8.65 -41.51 11.53
C LEU A 1066 -9.31 -42.72 10.85
N LEU A 1067 -9.42 -43.86 11.55
CA LEU A 1067 -10.12 -45.05 11.04
C LEU A 1067 -11.58 -44.75 10.71
N LYS A 1068 -12.28 -43.97 11.56
CA LYS A 1068 -13.66 -43.54 11.28
C LYS A 1068 -13.74 -42.68 10.02
N ALA A 1069 -12.89 -41.68 9.88
CA ALA A 1069 -12.85 -40.82 8.70
C ALA A 1069 -12.54 -41.62 7.43
N ALA A 1070 -11.52 -42.48 7.47
CA ALA A 1070 -11.13 -43.34 6.35
C ALA A 1070 -12.27 -44.28 5.92
N ASN A 1071 -12.97 -44.92 6.86
CA ASN A 1071 -14.11 -45.79 6.55
C ASN A 1071 -15.27 -45.03 5.88
N VAL A 1072 -15.56 -43.82 6.36
CA VAL A 1072 -16.60 -42.98 5.78
C VAL A 1072 -16.25 -42.56 4.35
N VAL A 1073 -15.00 -42.14 4.12
CA VAL A 1073 -14.52 -41.77 2.79
C VAL A 1073 -14.51 -43.00 1.86
N ARG A 1074 -14.02 -44.15 2.32
CA ARG A 1074 -14.04 -45.41 1.56
C ARG A 1074 -15.45 -45.80 1.13
N ALA A 1075 -16.42 -45.77 2.06
CA ALA A 1075 -17.81 -46.11 1.78
C ALA A 1075 -18.42 -45.16 0.73
N SER A 1076 -18.04 -43.88 0.77
CA SER A 1076 -18.51 -42.88 -0.19
C SER A 1076 -17.93 -43.12 -1.59
N LEU A 1077 -16.63 -43.44 -1.69
CA LEU A 1077 -15.97 -43.74 -2.97
C LEU A 1077 -16.45 -45.06 -3.60
N LYS A 1078 -16.76 -46.08 -2.78
CA LYS A 1078 -17.29 -47.37 -3.25
C LYS A 1078 -18.81 -47.36 -3.52
N SER A 1079 -19.46 -46.20 -3.47
CA SER A 1079 -20.91 -46.07 -3.72
C SER A 1079 -21.33 -46.24 -5.19
N GLY A 1080 -20.37 -46.23 -6.13
CA GLY A 1080 -20.59 -46.49 -7.55
C GLY A 1080 -19.29 -46.83 -8.30
N PRO A 1081 -19.39 -47.36 -9.53
CA PRO A 1081 -18.24 -47.79 -10.33
C PRO A 1081 -17.42 -46.62 -10.93
N ARG A 1082 -17.83 -45.36 -10.76
CA ARG A 1082 -17.13 -44.15 -11.24
C ARG A 1082 -16.86 -44.13 -12.75
N SER A 1083 -17.71 -44.77 -13.55
CA SER A 1083 -17.60 -44.85 -15.01
C SER A 1083 -18.52 -43.89 -15.77
N SER A 1084 -19.63 -43.45 -15.16
CA SER A 1084 -20.62 -42.56 -15.80
C SER A 1084 -20.91 -41.31 -14.96
N GLU A 1085 -21.49 -40.28 -15.57
CA GLU A 1085 -21.88 -39.03 -14.88
C GLU A 1085 -22.72 -39.28 -13.62
N ARG A 1086 -23.70 -40.20 -13.71
CA ARG A 1086 -24.58 -40.56 -12.58
C ARG A 1086 -23.83 -41.24 -11.44
N ASP A 1087 -22.78 -42.00 -11.75
CA ASP A 1087 -21.96 -42.67 -10.74
C ASP A 1087 -21.13 -41.64 -9.96
N TRP A 1088 -20.56 -40.66 -10.66
CA TRP A 1088 -19.82 -39.56 -10.03
C TRP A 1088 -20.70 -38.63 -9.20
N GLN A 1089 -21.90 -38.29 -9.68
CA GLN A 1089 -22.89 -37.54 -8.88
C GLN A 1089 -23.30 -38.27 -7.60
N ARG A 1090 -23.36 -39.61 -7.64
CA ARG A 1090 -23.64 -40.42 -6.45
C ARG A 1090 -22.49 -40.36 -5.45
N VAL A 1091 -21.24 -40.47 -5.92
CA VAL A 1091 -20.04 -40.35 -5.07
C VAL A 1091 -19.99 -38.96 -4.42
N GLU A 1092 -20.21 -37.91 -5.19
CA GLU A 1092 -20.30 -36.52 -4.71
C GLU A 1092 -21.35 -36.40 -3.57
N PHE A 1093 -22.58 -36.86 -3.83
CA PHE A 1093 -23.66 -36.79 -2.84
C PHE A 1093 -23.32 -37.53 -1.54
N GLN A 1094 -22.68 -38.71 -1.62
CA GLN A 1094 -22.27 -39.46 -0.44
C GLN A 1094 -21.14 -38.77 0.33
N LEU A 1095 -20.16 -38.18 -0.36
CA LEU A 1095 -19.09 -37.40 0.27
C LEU A 1095 -19.65 -36.15 0.96
N GLU A 1096 -20.59 -35.43 0.35
CA GLU A 1096 -21.24 -34.29 1.00
C GLU A 1096 -22.06 -34.68 2.22
N ALA A 1097 -22.79 -35.80 2.14
CA ALA A 1097 -23.53 -36.33 3.28
C ALA A 1097 -22.59 -36.70 4.44
N ALA A 1098 -21.44 -37.32 4.14
CA ALA A 1098 -20.39 -37.64 5.09
C ALA A 1098 -19.81 -36.40 5.79
N ILE A 1099 -19.51 -35.34 5.03
CA ILE A 1099 -19.00 -34.06 5.57
C ILE A 1099 -20.02 -33.46 6.55
N ARG A 1100 -21.30 -33.41 6.16
CA ARG A 1100 -22.38 -32.88 7.01
C ARG A 1100 -22.53 -33.68 8.31
N GLN A 1101 -22.40 -34.99 8.25
CA GLN A 1101 -22.49 -35.86 9.44
C GLN A 1101 -21.32 -35.68 10.41
N ALA A 1102 -20.14 -35.24 9.95
CA ALA A 1102 -18.98 -35.01 10.82
C ALA A 1102 -18.89 -33.60 11.42
N GLY A 1103 -19.89 -32.74 11.20
CA GLY A 1103 -20.04 -31.46 11.92
C GLY A 1103 -19.25 -30.28 11.35
N LEU A 1104 -18.78 -30.35 10.10
CA LEU A 1104 -18.23 -29.20 9.36
C LEU A 1104 -19.32 -28.63 8.44
N SER A 1105 -20.11 -27.67 8.93
CA SER A 1105 -21.02 -26.90 8.09
C SER A 1105 -20.34 -25.59 7.66
N PRO A 1106 -20.09 -25.36 6.37
CA PRO A 1106 -20.05 -24.00 5.84
C PRO A 1106 -21.48 -23.46 5.73
N ALA A 1107 -21.66 -22.15 5.90
CA ALA A 1107 -22.92 -21.46 5.67
C ALA A 1107 -23.39 -21.62 4.20
N PRO A 1108 -24.70 -21.60 3.91
CA PRO A 1108 -25.20 -21.77 2.55
C PRO A 1108 -24.89 -20.52 1.72
N ASN A 1109 -24.10 -20.69 0.66
CA ASN A 1109 -24.03 -19.71 -0.43
C ASN A 1109 -25.27 -19.89 -1.32
N ASP A 1110 -25.98 -18.79 -1.52
CA ASP A 1110 -27.07 -18.64 -2.48
C ASP A 1110 -26.63 -19.10 -3.88
N ARG A 1111 -27.43 -19.98 -4.50
CA ARG A 1111 -27.41 -20.19 -5.95
C ARG A 1111 -28.35 -19.15 -6.60
N PRO A 1112 -27.92 -18.40 -7.63
CA PRO A 1112 -28.86 -17.71 -8.49
C PRO A 1112 -29.48 -18.71 -9.48
N GLY A 1113 -30.79 -18.61 -9.67
CA GLY A 1113 -31.49 -19.11 -10.85
C GLY A 1113 -31.37 -18.14 -12.02
#